data_AF-A0A9Q1B1A2-F1
#
_entry.id   AF-A0A9Q1B1A2-F1
#
_cell.length_a   1.000
_cell.length_b   1.000
_cell.length_c   1.000
_cell.angle_alpha   90.00
_cell.angle_beta   90.00
_cell.angle_gamma   90.00
#
_symmetry.space_group_name_H-M   'P 1'
#
loop_
_entity.id
_entity.type
_entity.pdbx_description
1 polymer ?
#
loop_
_entity_poly.entity_id
_entity_poly.type
_entity_poly.pdbx_seq_one_letter_code
_entity_poly.pdbx_strand_id
1 'polypeptide(L)'
;PDCSLNVPSMESYWILPNVKPFSPSVSRASHKAVLHGKFMWVIGGYAFNYSTFQMVLNYNLESNIWNVVPVSKGPLQRYGHSVALYQDDIYMYGGKIETNTGNVTDELWIFNIPSQMWSTRIPAVLVHGQQYAVEGHSAHIVELESRDVVMVVIFGYSVIYGYTSSIQEYYIKTKGAIVQGGYGHSSVYDDTTKSIYVHGGYKALPGNKYGLVDDLYRYEVNTRTWTILKESGFARYLHSAVLISGAMLIFGGNTHNDTSLSNGAKCFSTDFLAYDIACDEWKILPKPNLHRDVNRFGHSAIVSNGSMYIFGGFSSILLNDILVYKPPNCEAFRDEELCKMAGPGLRCLWNKNHCVSWESGHANNILRAKCPRKSAAADDRCYRYADCASCTANTNGCQWCDDKKCISANSNCSVSVKNYTKCHVRNEQICNKLTSCKSCSLNLNCQWDQRQQECQALPAHLCGEGWNHVGDACLRINSTRENYDNARLYCYGLNGILASLTTSKEVEFVLDEIQKYTLQKISPWVGLRKINISYWGWDDMSPFTNTTLQWLPGEPNDSGFCAYIERAEVAGLKANPCTNVVDGLVCEKPVVSPNQNARPCKKPCSLRTTCSNCTSSGMECMWCSSTKRCVDSNAYIISFPYGQCLEWQTTTCSPQNCSGLRTCGQCLEHPGCGWCSDPSNTGKGHCVEGSSRGPVKLTGMHSAEMVLDNSLCPKEKNYEWSFIQCPACQCNGHSTCVNGNVCEQCKNLTAGKQCETCMPGYYGDPTNGGQCTACTCSGHANICHMQTGKCFCTTKGIKGDQCQLCDSENRYLGNPLRGTCY
;
A
#
# COMPACT_ATOMS: atom_id res chain seq x y z
N PRO A 1 -16.97 8.50 -46.84
CA PRO A 1 -17.66 7.47 -46.03
C PRO A 1 -18.74 8.14 -45.19
N ASP A 2 -19.96 7.61 -45.21
CA ASP A 2 -21.01 8.01 -44.29
C ASP A 2 -20.57 7.66 -42.86
N CYS A 3 -20.58 8.63 -41.95
CA CYS A 3 -20.19 8.45 -40.54
C CYS A 3 -21.39 8.00 -39.67
N SER A 4 -22.49 7.57 -40.28
CA SER A 4 -23.68 7.09 -39.58
C SER A 4 -23.44 5.67 -39.03
N LEU A 5 -23.69 5.50 -37.73
CA LEU A 5 -23.73 4.20 -37.07
C LEU A 5 -25.19 3.82 -36.83
N ASN A 6 -25.57 2.60 -37.19
CA ASN A 6 -26.89 2.06 -36.86
C ASN A 6 -27.00 1.86 -35.35
N VAL A 7 -28.14 2.24 -34.77
CA VAL A 7 -28.45 1.98 -33.35
C VAL A 7 -29.64 1.02 -33.31
N PRO A 8 -29.49 -0.21 -32.78
CA PRO A 8 -28.30 -0.80 -32.15
C PRO A 8 -27.17 -1.16 -33.14
N SER A 9 -25.91 -1.06 -32.70
CA SER A 9 -24.70 -1.27 -33.52
C SER A 9 -24.01 -2.59 -33.21
N MET A 10 -23.44 -3.24 -34.23
CA MET A 10 -22.52 -4.38 -34.08
C MET A 10 -21.05 -3.93 -33.86
N GLU A 11 -20.76 -2.65 -34.01
CA GLU A 11 -19.42 -2.08 -33.89
C GLU A 11 -19.24 -1.27 -32.61
N SER A 12 -18.04 -1.38 -32.02
CA SER A 12 -17.62 -0.60 -30.85
C SER A 12 -16.99 0.73 -31.27
N TYR A 13 -17.15 1.77 -30.45
CA TYR A 13 -16.50 3.05 -30.72
C TYR A 13 -16.25 3.88 -29.46
N TRP A 14 -15.32 4.83 -29.56
CA TRP A 14 -14.96 5.76 -28.50
C TRP A 14 -15.48 7.16 -28.80
N ILE A 15 -15.90 7.87 -27.77
CA ILE A 15 -16.43 9.23 -27.86
C ILE A 15 -15.74 10.11 -26.83
N LEU A 16 -15.35 11.31 -27.26
CA LEU A 16 -14.97 12.40 -26.36
C LEU A 16 -16.12 13.42 -26.33
N PRO A 17 -17.07 13.32 -25.38
CA PRO A 17 -18.21 14.22 -25.31
C PRO A 17 -17.79 15.68 -25.08
N ASN A 18 -18.52 16.61 -25.70
CA ASN A 18 -18.37 18.05 -25.45
C ASN A 18 -19.06 18.41 -24.13
N VAL A 19 -18.27 18.54 -23.05
CA VAL A 19 -18.77 18.85 -21.70
C VAL A 19 -18.94 20.37 -21.52
N LYS A 20 -20.10 20.82 -21.00
CA LYS A 20 -20.38 22.23 -20.67
C LYS A 20 -21.04 22.33 -19.27
N PRO A 21 -20.73 23.34 -18.44
CA PRO A 21 -19.56 24.23 -18.48
C PRO A 21 -18.29 23.53 -17.96
N PHE A 22 -17.11 23.97 -18.43
CA PHE A 22 -15.80 23.49 -17.97
C PHE A 22 -15.48 23.83 -16.49
N SER A 23 -16.24 24.74 -15.88
CA SER A 23 -15.87 25.43 -14.63
C SER A 23 -15.99 24.65 -13.31
N PRO A 24 -16.86 23.61 -13.13
CA PRO A 24 -16.90 22.88 -11.86
C PRO A 24 -16.06 21.59 -11.82
N SER A 25 -15.64 21.05 -12.99
CA SER A 25 -14.84 19.82 -13.03
C SER A 25 -13.36 20.14 -12.79
N VAL A 26 -13.01 20.30 -11.51
CA VAL A 26 -11.60 20.38 -11.08
C VAL A 26 -10.91 19.07 -11.43
N SER A 27 -9.81 19.16 -12.19
CA SER A 27 -8.98 18.03 -12.56
C SER A 27 -8.53 17.23 -11.34
N ARG A 28 -8.68 15.91 -11.40
CA ARG A 28 -8.44 15.04 -10.23
C ARG A 28 -8.08 13.60 -10.60
N ALA A 29 -7.33 12.96 -9.71
CA ALA A 29 -6.95 11.55 -9.80
C ALA A 29 -7.14 10.82 -8.46
N SER A 30 -7.13 9.49 -8.42
CA SER A 30 -7.44 8.67 -7.22
C SER A 30 -8.76 9.05 -6.52
N HIS A 31 -9.73 9.57 -7.28
CA HIS A 31 -11.11 9.74 -6.85
C HIS A 31 -11.89 8.45 -7.13
N LYS A 32 -13.12 8.37 -6.63
CA LYS A 32 -14.05 7.31 -7.01
C LYS A 32 -15.34 7.88 -7.56
N ALA A 33 -15.94 7.14 -8.48
CA ALA A 33 -17.22 7.48 -9.07
C ALA A 33 -18.21 6.31 -8.95
N VAL A 34 -19.48 6.64 -8.76
CA VAL A 34 -20.60 5.69 -8.75
C VAL A 34 -21.76 6.24 -9.56
N LEU A 35 -22.57 5.35 -10.15
CA LEU A 35 -23.77 5.71 -10.88
C LEU A 35 -24.99 5.60 -9.96
N HIS A 36 -25.78 6.66 -9.81
CA HIS A 36 -27.11 6.61 -9.18
C HIS A 36 -28.10 7.38 -10.05
N GLY A 37 -29.13 6.67 -10.54
CA GLY A 37 -30.04 7.18 -11.56
C GLY A 37 -29.28 7.60 -12.82
N LYS A 38 -29.44 8.87 -13.22
CA LYS A 38 -28.75 9.47 -14.37
C LYS A 38 -27.47 10.24 -14.03
N PHE A 39 -27.08 10.22 -12.77
CA PHE A 39 -25.96 11.01 -12.26
C PHE A 39 -24.75 10.12 -11.97
N MET A 40 -23.62 10.47 -12.56
CA MET A 40 -22.31 9.97 -12.12
C MET A 40 -21.85 10.85 -10.95
N TRP A 41 -21.85 10.29 -9.75
CA TRP A 41 -21.38 10.94 -8.53
C TRP A 41 -19.89 10.72 -8.38
N VAL A 42 -19.12 11.80 -8.20
CA VAL A 42 -17.67 11.76 -8.04
C VAL A 42 -17.28 12.26 -6.66
N ILE A 43 -16.57 11.42 -5.92
CA ILE A 43 -16.21 11.63 -4.52
C ILE A 43 -14.69 11.75 -4.38
N GLY A 44 -14.26 12.83 -3.73
CA GLY A 44 -12.87 13.12 -3.40
C GLY A 44 -11.91 13.12 -4.59
N GLY A 45 -10.66 12.74 -4.32
CA GLY A 45 -9.57 12.76 -5.29
C GLY A 45 -8.40 13.66 -4.89
N TYR A 46 -7.29 13.46 -5.59
CA TYR A 46 -6.09 14.26 -5.52
C TYR A 46 -6.17 15.41 -6.51
N ALA A 47 -5.90 16.63 -6.04
CA ALA A 47 -5.78 17.83 -6.85
C ALA A 47 -4.52 18.61 -6.43
N PHE A 48 -3.87 19.33 -7.36
CA PHE A 48 -2.72 20.16 -7.00
C PHE A 48 -3.10 21.42 -6.20
N ASN A 49 -4.33 21.90 -6.36
CA ASN A 49 -4.84 23.04 -5.62
C ASN A 49 -6.17 22.67 -4.94
N TYR A 50 -6.17 22.71 -3.61
CA TYR A 50 -7.33 22.38 -2.79
C TYR A 50 -8.23 23.56 -2.44
N SER A 51 -7.81 24.81 -2.70
CA SER A 51 -8.59 26.00 -2.33
C SER A 51 -9.96 26.06 -3.01
N THR A 52 -10.09 25.48 -4.20
CA THR A 52 -11.34 25.38 -4.96
C THR A 52 -11.87 23.94 -5.04
N PHE A 53 -11.33 23.02 -4.23
CA PHE A 53 -11.65 21.59 -4.34
C PHE A 53 -13.02 21.28 -3.74
N GLN A 54 -13.84 20.59 -4.55
CA GLN A 54 -15.15 20.12 -4.14
C GLN A 54 -15.10 18.62 -3.90
N MET A 55 -15.50 18.22 -2.69
CA MET A 55 -15.49 16.82 -2.25
C MET A 55 -16.54 15.98 -2.99
N VAL A 56 -17.69 16.56 -3.31
CA VAL A 56 -18.80 15.88 -4.00
C VAL A 56 -19.18 16.64 -5.26
N LEU A 57 -19.10 15.95 -6.39
CA LEU A 57 -19.58 16.43 -7.68
C LEU A 57 -20.60 15.44 -8.23
N ASN A 58 -21.55 15.92 -9.03
CA ASN A 58 -22.34 15.02 -9.89
C ASN A 58 -22.32 15.49 -11.34
N TYR A 59 -22.33 14.53 -12.25
CA TYR A 59 -22.42 14.74 -13.68
C TYR A 59 -23.68 14.10 -14.21
N ASN A 60 -24.55 14.90 -14.84
CA ASN A 60 -25.75 14.40 -15.48
C ASN A 60 -25.39 13.83 -16.86
N LEU A 61 -25.53 12.51 -17.01
CA LEU A 61 -25.16 11.78 -18.23
C LEU A 61 -26.11 12.05 -19.42
N GLU A 62 -27.31 12.59 -19.18
CA GLU A 62 -28.26 12.96 -20.24
C GLU A 62 -27.99 14.37 -20.77
N SER A 63 -27.82 15.35 -19.88
CA SER A 63 -27.63 16.75 -20.27
C SER A 63 -26.16 17.13 -20.49
N ASN A 64 -25.22 16.27 -20.10
CA ASN A 64 -23.78 16.50 -20.13
C ASN A 64 -23.31 17.70 -19.27
N ILE A 65 -23.99 17.94 -18.14
CA ILE A 65 -23.74 19.08 -17.24
C ILE A 65 -23.18 18.59 -15.89
N TRP A 66 -22.14 19.28 -15.42
CA TRP A 66 -21.59 19.13 -14.07
C TRP A 66 -22.28 20.06 -13.07
N ASN A 67 -22.58 19.54 -11.87
CA ASN A 67 -23.01 20.33 -10.73
C ASN A 67 -22.09 20.08 -9.54
N VAL A 68 -21.81 21.16 -8.80
CA VAL A 68 -21.19 21.09 -7.47
C VAL A 68 -22.29 20.83 -6.46
N VAL A 69 -22.06 19.91 -5.55
CA VAL A 69 -22.99 19.62 -4.45
C VAL A 69 -22.47 20.34 -3.22
N PRO A 70 -23.10 21.44 -2.78
CA PRO A 70 -22.65 22.17 -1.60
C PRO A 70 -22.88 21.33 -0.36
N VAL A 71 -21.81 21.07 0.39
CA VAL A 71 -21.84 20.28 1.61
C VAL A 71 -21.52 21.18 2.80
N SER A 72 -22.42 21.26 3.78
CA SER A 72 -22.27 22.12 4.96
C SER A 72 -21.26 21.58 5.98
N LYS A 73 -21.24 20.26 6.18
CA LYS A 73 -20.29 19.51 7.04
C LYS A 73 -20.01 18.15 6.44
N GLY A 74 -18.77 17.67 6.55
CA GLY A 74 -18.39 16.39 5.97
C GLY A 74 -16.92 16.04 6.18
N PRO A 75 -16.44 14.97 5.53
CA PRO A 75 -15.06 14.51 5.63
C PRO A 75 -14.09 15.54 5.06
N LEU A 76 -12.88 15.56 5.61
CA LEU A 76 -11.74 16.26 4.99
C LEU A 76 -11.40 15.67 3.62
N GLN A 77 -10.81 16.51 2.76
CA GLN A 77 -10.42 16.13 1.41
C GLN A 77 -9.42 14.96 1.44
N ARG A 78 -9.65 13.97 0.58
CA ARG A 78 -8.87 12.74 0.56
C ARG A 78 -8.89 12.05 -0.80
N TYR A 79 -7.90 11.20 -1.02
CA TYR A 79 -7.76 10.38 -2.21
C TYR A 79 -7.36 8.95 -1.87
N GLY A 80 -7.48 8.04 -2.83
CA GLY A 80 -7.16 6.62 -2.62
C GLY A 80 -8.11 5.92 -1.65
N HIS A 81 -9.26 6.52 -1.35
CA HIS A 81 -10.36 5.89 -0.63
C HIS A 81 -11.14 4.98 -1.60
N SER A 82 -12.00 4.14 -1.03
CA SER A 82 -13.02 3.41 -1.78
C SER A 82 -14.39 4.00 -1.51
N VAL A 83 -15.31 3.83 -2.47
CA VAL A 83 -16.73 4.10 -2.26
C VAL A 83 -17.54 2.94 -2.78
N ALA A 84 -18.68 2.68 -2.15
CA ALA A 84 -19.68 1.74 -2.60
C ALA A 84 -21.07 2.36 -2.47
N LEU A 85 -21.89 2.22 -3.50
CA LEU A 85 -23.28 2.67 -3.50
C LEU A 85 -24.17 1.55 -3.00
N TYR A 86 -25.07 1.87 -2.08
CA TYR A 86 -26.14 0.97 -1.68
C TYR A 86 -27.41 1.78 -1.46
N GLN A 87 -28.45 1.46 -2.23
CA GLN A 87 -29.69 2.23 -2.27
C GLN A 87 -29.41 3.71 -2.60
N ASP A 88 -29.77 4.63 -1.70
CA ASP A 88 -29.57 6.08 -1.83
C ASP A 88 -28.35 6.61 -1.07
N ASP A 89 -27.53 5.71 -0.52
CA ASP A 89 -26.38 6.04 0.31
C ASP A 89 -25.05 5.65 -0.35
N ILE A 90 -24.10 6.59 -0.37
CA ILE A 90 -22.72 6.36 -0.79
C ILE A 90 -21.86 6.16 0.45
N TYR A 91 -21.31 4.96 0.61
CA TYR A 91 -20.41 4.60 1.70
C TYR A 91 -18.98 4.86 1.25
N MET A 92 -18.23 5.67 1.99
CA MET A 92 -16.82 5.98 1.74
C MET A 92 -15.97 5.47 2.89
N TYR A 93 -14.95 4.66 2.58
CA TYR A 93 -14.05 4.10 3.59
C TYR A 93 -12.60 4.49 3.35
N GLY A 94 -11.94 4.90 4.43
CA GLY A 94 -10.51 5.13 4.51
C GLY A 94 -9.96 6.17 3.53
N GLY A 95 -8.81 5.86 2.94
CA GLY A 95 -8.05 6.76 2.07
C GLY A 95 -7.10 7.67 2.84
N LYS A 96 -6.38 8.50 2.10
CA LYS A 96 -5.38 9.41 2.64
C LYS A 96 -5.92 10.83 2.67
N ILE A 97 -5.97 11.39 3.88
CA ILE A 97 -6.36 12.77 4.10
C ILE A 97 -5.22 13.68 3.64
N GLU A 98 -5.56 14.68 2.83
CA GLU A 98 -4.62 15.70 2.42
C GLU A 98 -4.57 16.81 3.47
N THR A 99 -3.73 16.57 4.48
CA THR A 99 -3.25 17.55 5.45
C THR A 99 -1.72 17.44 5.56
N ASN A 100 -1.06 18.41 6.22
CA ASN A 100 0.39 18.41 6.47
C ASN A 100 0.93 17.10 7.11
N THR A 101 0.09 16.34 7.83
CA THR A 101 0.49 15.05 8.42
C THR A 101 0.24 13.86 7.48
N GLY A 102 -0.65 14.01 6.48
CA GLY A 102 -0.89 13.03 5.43
C GLY A 102 -1.35 11.67 5.95
N ASN A 103 -2.31 11.67 6.89
CA ASN A 103 -2.75 10.46 7.59
C ASN A 103 -3.66 9.61 6.70
N VAL A 104 -3.34 8.32 6.61
CA VAL A 104 -4.27 7.30 6.15
C VAL A 104 -5.26 7.03 7.28
N THR A 105 -6.54 6.95 6.96
CA THR A 105 -7.64 6.83 7.93
C THR A 105 -8.41 5.52 7.74
N ASP A 106 -9.14 5.14 8.77
CA ASP A 106 -10.10 4.03 8.81
C ASP A 106 -11.56 4.54 8.96
N GLU A 107 -11.79 5.84 8.85
CA GLU A 107 -13.13 6.43 8.93
C GLU A 107 -14.10 5.85 7.89
N LEU A 108 -15.32 5.55 8.34
CA LEU A 108 -16.47 5.23 7.49
C LEU A 108 -17.46 6.40 7.48
N TRP A 109 -17.62 6.98 6.30
CA TRP A 109 -18.54 8.09 6.04
C TRP A 109 -19.66 7.63 5.12
N ILE A 110 -20.87 8.11 5.38
CA ILE A 110 -22.06 7.84 4.55
C ILE A 110 -22.58 9.16 4.03
N PHE A 111 -22.68 9.29 2.71
CA PHE A 111 -23.34 10.41 2.05
C PHE A 111 -24.71 9.99 1.53
N ASN A 112 -25.75 10.57 2.10
CA ASN A 112 -27.11 10.33 1.63
C ASN A 112 -27.43 11.24 0.44
N ILE A 113 -27.74 10.65 -0.71
CA ILE A 113 -27.93 11.37 -1.97
C ILE A 113 -29.14 12.33 -1.92
N PRO A 114 -30.34 11.93 -1.44
CA PRO A 114 -31.51 12.81 -1.40
C PRO A 114 -31.33 14.03 -0.48
N SER A 115 -30.78 13.83 0.72
CA SER A 115 -30.56 14.92 1.69
C SER A 115 -29.27 15.71 1.45
N GLN A 116 -28.34 15.17 0.65
CA GLN A 116 -27.01 15.72 0.40
C GLN A 116 -26.19 15.97 1.68
N MET A 117 -26.35 15.08 2.66
CA MET A 117 -25.70 15.18 3.97
C MET A 117 -24.75 14.01 4.22
N TRP A 118 -23.64 14.32 4.89
CA TRP A 118 -22.73 13.32 5.43
C TRP A 118 -23.09 12.92 6.85
N SER A 119 -22.87 11.65 7.17
CA SER A 119 -22.86 11.13 8.53
C SER A 119 -21.67 10.20 8.73
N THR A 120 -21.14 10.12 9.95
CA THR A 120 -20.12 9.14 10.32
C THR A 120 -20.78 7.88 10.86
N ARG A 121 -20.19 6.73 10.60
CA ARG A 121 -20.54 5.48 11.29
C ARG A 121 -19.30 4.85 11.88
N ILE A 122 -19.43 4.33 13.08
CA ILE A 122 -18.46 3.41 13.65
C ILE A 122 -18.91 2.03 13.21
N PRO A 123 -18.08 1.28 12.47
CA PRO A 123 -18.46 -0.06 12.11
C PRO A 123 -18.65 -0.94 13.35
N ALA A 124 -19.71 -1.76 13.36
CA ALA A 124 -19.93 -2.69 14.45
C ALA A 124 -18.83 -3.76 14.43
N VAL A 125 -17.86 -3.65 15.34
CA VAL A 125 -16.78 -4.64 15.49
C VAL A 125 -17.38 -5.89 16.13
N LEU A 126 -17.74 -6.88 15.30
CA LEU A 126 -18.10 -8.21 15.78
C LEU A 126 -16.81 -8.90 16.25
N VAL A 127 -16.60 -8.88 17.56
CA VAL A 127 -15.83 -9.88 18.33
C VAL A 127 -14.45 -10.24 17.71
N HIS A 128 -13.41 -9.48 18.09
CA HIS A 128 -11.97 -9.76 17.86
C HIS A 128 -11.29 -9.38 16.52
N GLY A 129 -11.79 -8.39 15.77
CA GLY A 129 -11.09 -7.87 14.57
C GLY A 129 -10.44 -6.49 14.75
N GLN A 130 -9.16 -6.34 14.38
CA GLN A 130 -8.48 -5.03 14.30
C GLN A 130 -8.78 -4.35 12.95
N GLN A 131 -9.35 -3.15 12.99
CA GLN A 131 -9.64 -2.31 11.80
C GLN A 131 -8.36 -1.66 11.28
N TYR A 132 -8.16 -1.67 9.96
CA TYR A 132 -6.95 -1.11 9.34
C TYR A 132 -7.26 0.17 8.56
N ALA A 133 -6.58 1.25 8.93
CA ALA A 133 -6.49 2.44 8.10
C ALA A 133 -5.73 2.10 6.82
N VAL A 134 -6.41 2.22 5.67
CA VAL A 134 -5.88 1.81 4.35
C VAL A 134 -6.18 2.81 3.24
N GLU A 135 -5.26 2.91 2.29
CA GLU A 135 -5.42 3.64 1.02
C GLU A 135 -5.10 2.75 -0.19
N GLY A 136 -5.61 3.13 -1.37
CA GLY A 136 -5.44 2.40 -2.62
C GLY A 136 -6.14 1.03 -2.63
N HIS A 137 -7.13 0.84 -1.77
CA HIS A 137 -7.97 -0.35 -1.68
C HIS A 137 -9.21 -0.24 -2.58
N SER A 138 -9.94 -1.33 -2.71
CA SER A 138 -11.27 -1.35 -3.32
C SER A 138 -12.32 -1.82 -2.32
N ALA A 139 -13.59 -1.48 -2.54
CA ALA A 139 -14.67 -1.94 -1.70
C ALA A 139 -15.96 -2.16 -2.50
N HIS A 140 -16.76 -3.13 -2.06
CA HIS A 140 -18.05 -3.48 -2.63
C HIS A 140 -19.06 -3.69 -1.51
N ILE A 141 -20.31 -3.30 -1.71
CA ILE A 141 -21.41 -3.70 -0.84
C ILE A 141 -22.10 -4.89 -1.50
N VAL A 142 -22.26 -5.96 -0.73
CA VAL A 142 -22.79 -7.25 -1.21
C VAL A 142 -23.84 -7.76 -0.23
N GLU A 143 -24.85 -8.45 -0.77
CA GLU A 143 -25.87 -9.14 0.01
C GLU A 143 -25.50 -10.63 0.09
N LEU A 144 -25.36 -11.13 1.32
CA LEU A 144 -25.05 -12.53 1.61
C LEU A 144 -26.30 -13.41 1.45
N GLU A 145 -26.13 -14.73 1.36
CA GLU A 145 -27.26 -15.68 1.38
C GLU A 145 -28.13 -15.57 2.65
N SER A 146 -27.56 -15.11 3.77
CA SER A 146 -28.29 -14.80 5.00
C SER A 146 -29.18 -13.55 4.90
N ARG A 147 -29.12 -12.82 3.78
CA ARG A 147 -29.70 -11.49 3.55
C ARG A 147 -29.05 -10.35 4.34
N ASP A 148 -27.93 -10.64 4.99
CA ASP A 148 -27.12 -9.60 5.59
C ASP A 148 -26.40 -8.80 4.50
N VAL A 149 -26.38 -7.49 4.64
CA VAL A 149 -25.68 -6.59 3.74
C VAL A 149 -24.37 -6.20 4.37
N VAL A 150 -23.26 -6.51 3.69
CA VAL A 150 -21.92 -6.28 4.20
C VAL A 150 -21.11 -5.46 3.21
N MET A 151 -20.24 -4.60 3.73
CA MET A 151 -19.21 -3.92 2.95
C MET A 151 -17.92 -4.73 3.02
N VAL A 152 -17.44 -5.17 1.86
CA VAL A 152 -16.21 -5.96 1.73
C VAL A 152 -15.10 -5.04 1.23
N VAL A 153 -14.11 -4.77 2.07
CA VAL A 153 -12.93 -3.96 1.71
C VAL A 153 -11.77 -4.90 1.34
N ILE A 154 -11.22 -4.73 0.14
CA ILE A 154 -10.18 -5.61 -0.40
C ILE A 154 -8.84 -4.87 -0.46
N PHE A 155 -7.85 -5.45 0.24
CA PHE A 155 -6.45 -5.02 0.30
C PHE A 155 -6.26 -3.55 0.66
N GLY A 156 -5.20 -2.92 0.11
CA GLY A 156 -4.76 -1.57 0.42
C GLY A 156 -3.38 -1.51 1.06
N TYR A 157 -2.91 -0.28 1.23
CA TYR A 157 -1.67 0.03 1.93
C TYR A 157 -1.96 0.75 3.24
N SER A 158 -1.32 0.31 4.32
CA SER A 158 -1.36 0.93 5.63
C SER A 158 0.04 1.42 6.01
N VAL A 159 0.12 2.65 6.51
CA VAL A 159 1.40 3.27 6.95
C VAL A 159 2.02 2.61 8.19
N ILE A 160 1.26 1.75 8.88
CA ILE A 160 1.70 1.01 10.08
C ILE A 160 1.92 -0.47 9.73
N TYR A 161 1.03 -1.05 8.93
CA TYR A 161 1.00 -2.50 8.69
C TYR A 161 1.52 -2.92 7.32
N GLY A 162 1.84 -1.97 6.43
CA GLY A 162 2.28 -2.25 5.06
C GLY A 162 1.13 -2.65 4.13
N TYR A 163 1.40 -3.50 3.15
CA TYR A 163 0.39 -4.02 2.23
C TYR A 163 -0.50 -5.04 2.94
N THR A 164 -1.82 -4.84 2.88
CA THR A 164 -2.77 -5.71 3.58
C THR A 164 -3.22 -6.84 2.64
N SER A 165 -2.93 -8.09 3.00
CA SER A 165 -3.44 -9.28 2.30
C SER A 165 -4.81 -9.74 2.82
N SER A 166 -5.33 -9.07 3.86
CA SER A 166 -6.61 -9.37 4.49
C SER A 166 -7.76 -8.65 3.79
N ILE A 167 -8.91 -9.32 3.71
CA ILE A 167 -10.18 -8.69 3.41
C ILE A 167 -10.72 -8.11 4.72
N GLN A 168 -11.13 -6.83 4.71
CA GLN A 168 -11.90 -6.26 5.83
C GLN A 168 -13.38 -6.42 5.55
N GLU A 169 -13.86 -7.60 5.95
CA GLU A 169 -15.23 -7.94 6.29
C GLU A 169 -14.98 -8.64 7.64
N TYR A 170 -15.32 -8.00 8.77
CA TYR A 170 -14.62 -8.17 10.06
C TYR A 170 -14.19 -9.62 10.41
N TYR A 171 -12.87 -9.84 10.47
CA TYR A 171 -12.11 -11.09 10.72
C TYR A 171 -12.69 -12.37 10.11
N ILE A 172 -12.59 -12.50 8.78
CA ILE A 172 -12.95 -13.73 8.08
C ILE A 172 -11.72 -14.60 7.80
N LYS A 173 -11.81 -15.86 8.21
CA LYS A 173 -10.91 -16.92 7.74
C LYS A 173 -11.31 -17.31 6.32
N THR A 174 -10.54 -16.86 5.34
CA THR A 174 -10.72 -17.22 3.93
C THR A 174 -10.18 -18.62 3.64
N LYS A 175 -10.66 -19.21 2.55
CA LYS A 175 -10.26 -20.54 2.06
C LYS A 175 -9.77 -20.45 0.61
N GLY A 176 -9.17 -21.52 0.11
CA GLY A 176 -8.67 -21.57 -1.27
C GLY A 176 -7.27 -20.98 -1.38
N ALA A 177 -7.03 -20.18 -2.42
CA ALA A 177 -5.71 -19.64 -2.72
C ALA A 177 -5.20 -18.67 -1.64
N ILE A 178 -3.89 -18.67 -1.40
CA ILE A 178 -3.24 -17.77 -0.45
C ILE A 178 -2.85 -16.48 -1.18
N VAL A 179 -3.72 -15.48 -1.11
CA VAL A 179 -3.59 -14.24 -1.88
C VAL A 179 -2.67 -13.23 -1.20
N GLN A 180 -1.83 -12.55 -1.99
CA GLN A 180 -1.06 -11.38 -1.57
C GLN A 180 -1.82 -10.11 -1.96
N GLY A 181 -2.09 -9.25 -0.98
CA GLY A 181 -2.72 -7.96 -1.22
C GLY A 181 -1.78 -6.89 -1.76
N GLY A 182 -2.36 -5.85 -2.36
CA GLY A 182 -1.63 -4.80 -3.04
C GLY A 182 -2.35 -3.44 -3.03
N TYR A 183 -1.65 -2.42 -3.52
CA TYR A 183 -2.12 -1.06 -3.69
C TYR A 183 -2.56 -0.78 -5.14
N GLY A 184 -3.63 -0.02 -5.32
CA GLY A 184 -4.02 0.50 -6.63
C GLY A 184 -4.50 -0.55 -7.63
N HIS A 185 -5.00 -1.69 -7.13
CA HIS A 185 -5.70 -2.67 -7.95
C HIS A 185 -7.10 -2.15 -8.33
N SER A 186 -7.71 -2.74 -9.35
CA SER A 186 -9.13 -2.54 -9.64
C SER A 186 -9.92 -3.78 -9.25
N SER A 187 -11.21 -3.61 -8.97
CA SER A 187 -12.09 -4.74 -8.74
C SER A 187 -13.51 -4.46 -9.18
N VAL A 188 -14.21 -5.52 -9.59
CA VAL A 188 -15.61 -5.48 -10.03
C VAL A 188 -16.38 -6.60 -9.32
N TYR A 189 -17.61 -6.33 -8.93
CA TYR A 189 -18.52 -7.31 -8.36
C TYR A 189 -19.50 -7.78 -9.44
N ASP A 190 -19.55 -9.09 -9.66
CA ASP A 190 -20.56 -9.73 -10.50
C ASP A 190 -21.64 -10.33 -9.61
N ASP A 191 -22.83 -9.74 -9.67
CA ASP A 191 -23.97 -10.19 -8.88
C ASP A 191 -24.47 -11.57 -9.31
N THR A 192 -24.27 -11.95 -10.57
CA THR A 192 -24.71 -13.25 -11.12
C THR A 192 -23.96 -14.41 -10.49
N THR A 193 -22.64 -14.26 -10.32
CA THR A 193 -21.76 -15.27 -9.74
C THR A 193 -21.43 -15.02 -8.26
N LYS A 194 -22.02 -13.96 -7.65
CA LYS A 194 -21.74 -13.51 -6.27
C LYS A 194 -20.24 -13.45 -5.97
N SER A 195 -19.48 -12.97 -6.95
CA SER A 195 -18.02 -13.00 -6.94
C SER A 195 -17.42 -11.63 -7.23
N ILE A 196 -16.34 -11.31 -6.51
CA ILE A 196 -15.53 -10.11 -6.75
C ILE A 196 -14.27 -10.50 -7.52
N TYR A 197 -14.03 -9.85 -8.65
CA TYR A 197 -12.84 -10.02 -9.47
C TYR A 197 -11.85 -8.90 -9.16
N VAL A 198 -10.59 -9.23 -8.90
CA VAL A 198 -9.56 -8.27 -8.48
C VAL A 198 -8.35 -8.40 -9.40
N HIS A 199 -8.00 -7.30 -10.09
CA HIS A 199 -6.93 -7.30 -11.08
C HIS A 199 -5.80 -6.32 -10.77
N GLY A 200 -4.58 -6.80 -10.96
CA GLY A 200 -3.35 -6.02 -10.98
C GLY A 200 -3.03 -5.36 -9.63
N GLY A 201 -2.38 -4.21 -9.69
CA GLY A 201 -1.91 -3.44 -8.56
C GLY A 201 -0.39 -3.50 -8.38
N TYR A 202 0.06 -2.89 -7.29
CA TYR A 202 1.45 -2.89 -6.84
C TYR A 202 1.54 -3.70 -5.54
N LYS A 203 2.35 -4.76 -5.52
CA LYS A 203 2.42 -5.72 -4.42
C LYS A 203 3.82 -5.82 -3.85
N ALA A 204 3.89 -6.22 -2.59
CA ALA A 204 5.11 -6.77 -2.00
C ALA A 204 5.24 -8.24 -2.44
N LEU A 205 6.38 -8.56 -3.05
CA LEU A 205 6.75 -9.87 -3.55
C LEU A 205 7.80 -10.49 -2.60
N PRO A 206 7.98 -11.83 -2.62
CA PRO A 206 9.01 -12.49 -1.82
C PRO A 206 10.41 -11.91 -2.04
N GLY A 207 11.24 -11.86 -1.00
CA GLY A 207 12.60 -11.29 -1.07
C GLY A 207 12.65 -9.77 -0.94
N ASN A 208 11.68 -9.14 -0.27
CA ASN A 208 11.52 -7.68 -0.17
C ASN A 208 11.52 -6.94 -1.52
N LYS A 209 11.04 -7.62 -2.56
CA LYS A 209 10.85 -7.00 -3.87
C LYS A 209 9.47 -6.39 -3.91
N TYR A 210 9.33 -5.26 -4.60
CA TYR A 210 8.04 -4.63 -4.83
C TYR A 210 7.89 -4.40 -6.30
N GLY A 211 6.68 -4.58 -6.81
CA GLY A 211 6.47 -4.47 -8.24
C GLY A 211 5.02 -4.49 -8.65
N LEU A 212 4.83 -4.12 -9.90
CA LEU A 212 3.57 -4.27 -10.62
C LEU A 212 3.28 -5.75 -10.84
N VAL A 213 2.01 -6.12 -10.73
CA VAL A 213 1.54 -7.46 -11.04
C VAL A 213 0.40 -7.44 -12.05
N ASP A 214 0.21 -8.57 -12.72
CA ASP A 214 -0.82 -8.85 -13.71
C ASP A 214 -1.82 -9.93 -13.24
N ASP A 215 -1.75 -10.27 -11.95
CA ASP A 215 -2.62 -11.27 -11.32
C ASP A 215 -4.10 -10.93 -11.49
N LEU A 216 -4.92 -11.98 -11.59
CA LEU A 216 -6.36 -11.90 -11.50
C LEU A 216 -6.85 -12.90 -10.45
N TYR A 217 -7.63 -12.42 -9.49
CA TYR A 217 -8.26 -13.25 -8.48
C TYR A 217 -9.76 -13.15 -8.55
N ARG A 218 -10.44 -14.26 -8.21
CA ARG A 218 -11.86 -14.31 -7.93
C ARG A 218 -12.07 -14.62 -6.46
N TYR A 219 -12.79 -13.76 -5.76
CA TYR A 219 -13.28 -13.99 -4.41
C TYR A 219 -14.76 -14.30 -4.47
N GLU A 220 -15.14 -15.53 -4.15
CA GLU A 220 -16.54 -15.92 -4.00
C GLU A 220 -17.01 -15.56 -2.59
N VAL A 221 -17.99 -14.67 -2.51
CA VAL A 221 -18.37 -13.99 -1.26
C VAL A 221 -18.98 -14.98 -0.26
N ASN A 222 -19.93 -15.80 -0.70
CA ASN A 222 -20.68 -16.71 0.19
C ASN A 222 -19.77 -17.80 0.77
N THR A 223 -18.91 -18.39 -0.05
CA THR A 223 -18.00 -19.47 0.38
C THR A 223 -16.72 -18.94 1.01
N ARG A 224 -16.44 -17.64 0.87
CA ARG A 224 -15.22 -16.95 1.33
C ARG A 224 -13.96 -17.58 0.72
N THR A 225 -14.06 -17.95 -0.55
CA THR A 225 -13.02 -18.73 -1.26
C THR A 225 -12.32 -17.89 -2.31
N TRP A 226 -10.99 -17.85 -2.25
CA TRP A 226 -10.16 -17.27 -3.29
C TRP A 226 -9.78 -18.31 -4.35
N THR A 227 -9.91 -17.92 -5.62
CA THR A 227 -9.42 -18.69 -6.78
C THR A 227 -8.49 -17.81 -7.61
N ILE A 228 -7.35 -18.35 -8.03
CA ILE A 228 -6.43 -17.69 -8.97
C ILE A 228 -6.91 -17.95 -10.40
N LEU A 229 -7.11 -16.86 -11.14
CA LEU A 229 -7.53 -16.88 -12.54
C LEU A 229 -6.33 -16.69 -13.47
N LYS A 230 -6.56 -16.85 -14.76
CA LYS A 230 -5.53 -16.63 -15.78
C LYS A 230 -5.01 -15.20 -15.72
N GLU A 231 -3.68 -15.05 -15.69
CA GLU A 231 -3.02 -13.75 -15.68
C GLU A 231 -3.18 -12.99 -17.01
N SER A 232 -3.15 -11.65 -16.95
CA SER A 232 -3.33 -10.83 -18.16
C SER A 232 -2.08 -10.77 -19.03
N GLY A 233 -0.88 -10.94 -18.46
CA GLY A 233 0.40 -10.66 -19.10
C GLY A 233 0.78 -9.18 -19.11
N PHE A 234 -0.07 -8.29 -18.55
CA PHE A 234 0.11 -6.84 -18.60
C PHE A 234 0.00 -6.19 -17.21
N ALA A 235 1.12 -6.20 -16.48
CA ALA A 235 1.20 -5.69 -15.12
C ALA A 235 0.93 -4.18 -15.04
N ARG A 236 0.08 -3.76 -14.10
CA ARG A 236 -0.40 -2.37 -14.00
C ARG A 236 -1.04 -2.04 -12.65
N TYR A 237 -1.01 -0.77 -12.26
CA TYR A 237 -1.76 -0.25 -11.11
C TYR A 237 -2.44 1.09 -11.43
N LEU A 238 -3.37 1.52 -10.57
CA LEU A 238 -4.21 2.71 -10.73
C LEU A 238 -4.94 2.75 -12.10
N HIS A 239 -5.34 1.58 -12.61
CA HIS A 239 -6.24 1.45 -13.76
C HIS A 239 -7.69 1.37 -13.27
N SER A 240 -8.65 1.52 -14.19
CA SER A 240 -10.06 1.25 -13.90
C SER A 240 -10.51 -0.05 -14.53
N ALA A 241 -11.50 -0.68 -13.92
CA ALA A 241 -12.20 -1.82 -14.48
C ALA A 241 -13.71 -1.66 -14.33
N VAL A 242 -14.45 -2.17 -15.31
CA VAL A 242 -15.91 -2.22 -15.29
C VAL A 242 -16.40 -3.58 -15.79
N LEU A 243 -17.61 -3.98 -15.40
CA LEU A 243 -18.25 -5.19 -15.89
C LEU A 243 -19.33 -4.83 -16.91
N ILE A 244 -19.24 -5.36 -18.12
CA ILE A 244 -20.26 -5.20 -19.16
C ILE A 244 -20.50 -6.56 -19.82
N SER A 245 -21.70 -7.10 -19.68
CA SER A 245 -22.15 -8.32 -20.35
C SER A 245 -21.18 -9.48 -20.27
N GLY A 246 -20.88 -9.91 -19.04
CA GLY A 246 -19.98 -11.05 -18.77
C GLY A 246 -18.50 -10.82 -19.09
N ALA A 247 -18.13 -9.61 -19.53
CA ALA A 247 -16.76 -9.22 -19.79
C ALA A 247 -16.30 -8.14 -18.81
N MET A 248 -15.16 -8.36 -18.16
CA MET A 248 -14.47 -7.34 -17.37
C MET A 248 -13.56 -6.52 -18.30
N LEU A 249 -13.85 -5.23 -18.45
CA LEU A 249 -13.09 -4.31 -19.29
C LEU A 249 -12.13 -3.50 -18.45
N ILE A 250 -10.89 -3.34 -18.92
CA ILE A 250 -9.81 -2.68 -18.19
C ILE A 250 -9.17 -1.63 -19.05
N PHE A 251 -9.09 -0.39 -18.54
CA PHE A 251 -8.54 0.74 -19.29
C PHE A 251 -7.38 1.42 -18.55
N GLY A 252 -6.32 1.68 -19.31
CA GLY A 252 -5.17 2.49 -18.89
C GLY A 252 -4.43 1.93 -17.68
N GLY A 253 -3.98 2.82 -16.81
CA GLY A 253 -3.13 2.50 -15.67
C GLY A 253 -1.66 2.86 -15.90
N ASN A 254 -0.89 2.72 -14.84
CA ASN A 254 0.56 2.87 -14.89
C ASN A 254 1.19 1.47 -15.03
N THR A 255 1.91 1.28 -16.13
CA THR A 255 2.55 0.03 -16.57
C THR A 255 4.07 0.06 -16.41
N HIS A 256 4.59 1.11 -15.80
CA HIS A 256 6.02 1.39 -15.76
C HIS A 256 6.70 0.74 -14.57
N ASN A 257 7.74 -0.03 -14.82
CA ASN A 257 8.48 -0.78 -13.83
C ASN A 257 9.95 -0.33 -13.81
N ASP A 258 10.22 0.85 -13.25
CA ASP A 258 11.56 1.42 -13.23
C ASP A 258 12.33 1.03 -11.97
N THR A 259 13.22 0.04 -12.12
CA THR A 259 14.42 -0.12 -11.30
C THR A 259 15.71 0.01 -12.13
N SER A 260 15.62 0.46 -13.39
CA SER A 260 16.78 0.72 -14.25
C SER A 260 16.55 1.97 -15.09
N LEU A 261 17.56 2.83 -15.20
CA LEU A 261 17.62 4.04 -16.04
C LEU A 261 16.89 3.88 -17.39
N SER A 262 15.61 4.28 -17.44
CA SER A 262 14.78 4.26 -18.64
C SER A 262 14.70 5.69 -19.17
N ASN A 263 15.50 5.97 -20.20
CA ASN A 263 15.35 7.19 -20.99
C ASN A 263 14.16 7.00 -21.96
N GLY A 264 12.92 7.09 -21.47
CA GLY A 264 11.77 7.40 -22.33
C GLY A 264 10.53 6.49 -22.32
N ALA A 265 10.32 5.58 -21.36
CA ALA A 265 9.03 4.88 -21.27
C ALA A 265 7.94 5.79 -20.65
N LYS A 266 6.78 5.94 -21.32
CA LYS A 266 5.63 6.67 -20.76
C LYS A 266 5.06 5.92 -19.56
N CYS A 267 4.92 6.58 -18.41
CA CYS A 267 4.36 6.00 -17.18
C CYS A 267 2.86 5.68 -17.23
N PHE A 268 2.15 6.07 -18.29
CA PHE A 268 0.70 5.99 -18.42
C PHE A 268 0.32 5.28 -19.71
N SER A 269 -0.68 4.40 -19.64
CA SER A 269 -1.09 3.56 -20.76
C SER A 269 -2.48 3.94 -21.30
N THR A 270 -2.72 3.63 -22.59
CA THR A 270 -4.04 3.58 -23.26
C THR A 270 -4.48 2.14 -23.55
N ASP A 271 -3.75 1.15 -23.04
CA ASP A 271 -4.09 -0.24 -23.27
C ASP A 271 -5.50 -0.53 -22.77
N PHE A 272 -6.24 -1.27 -23.58
CA PHE A 272 -7.60 -1.65 -23.33
C PHE A 272 -7.71 -3.16 -23.41
N LEU A 273 -8.10 -3.80 -22.32
CA LEU A 273 -8.15 -5.25 -22.18
C LEU A 273 -9.57 -5.68 -21.86
N ALA A 274 -9.93 -6.87 -22.32
CA ALA A 274 -11.15 -7.56 -21.94
C ALA A 274 -10.81 -8.92 -21.36
N TYR A 275 -11.42 -9.24 -20.24
CA TYR A 275 -11.41 -10.57 -19.65
C TYR A 275 -12.81 -11.17 -19.73
N ASP A 276 -12.95 -12.29 -20.43
CA ASP A 276 -14.18 -13.08 -20.49
C ASP A 276 -14.28 -13.91 -19.21
N ILE A 277 -15.26 -13.62 -18.36
CA ILE A 277 -15.44 -14.29 -17.07
C ILE A 277 -15.82 -15.76 -17.25
N ALA A 278 -16.67 -16.06 -18.23
CA ALA A 278 -17.17 -17.41 -18.44
C ALA A 278 -16.07 -18.35 -18.95
N CYS A 279 -15.20 -17.83 -19.83
CA CYS A 279 -14.13 -18.62 -20.44
C CYS A 279 -12.78 -18.43 -19.76
N ASP A 280 -12.62 -17.48 -18.83
CA ASP A 280 -11.35 -17.15 -18.18
C ASP A 280 -10.22 -16.96 -19.23
N GLU A 281 -10.50 -16.03 -20.15
CA GLU A 281 -9.61 -15.66 -21.25
C GLU A 281 -9.47 -14.15 -21.38
N TRP A 282 -8.22 -13.73 -21.62
CA TRP A 282 -7.88 -12.33 -21.92
C TRP A 282 -7.82 -12.08 -23.43
N LYS A 283 -8.28 -10.89 -23.82
CA LYS A 283 -8.12 -10.33 -25.17
C LYS A 283 -7.70 -8.87 -25.08
N ILE A 284 -6.80 -8.46 -25.96
CA ILE A 284 -6.44 -7.06 -26.14
C ILE A 284 -7.47 -6.44 -27.07
N LEU A 285 -8.08 -5.34 -26.64
CA LEU A 285 -9.03 -4.59 -27.44
C LEU A 285 -8.33 -3.47 -28.22
N PRO A 286 -8.93 -2.99 -29.32
CA PRO A 286 -8.41 -1.82 -30.04
C PRO A 286 -8.30 -0.60 -29.12
N LYS A 287 -7.15 0.09 -29.21
CA LYS A 287 -6.92 1.34 -28.48
C LYS A 287 -7.88 2.43 -28.97
N PRO A 288 -8.22 3.44 -28.14
CA PRO A 288 -9.07 4.54 -28.57
C PRO A 288 -8.48 5.25 -29.81
N ASN A 289 -9.22 5.24 -30.91
CA ASN A 289 -8.84 5.94 -32.14
C ASN A 289 -9.36 7.38 -32.11
N LEU A 290 -8.73 8.22 -31.28
CA LEU A 290 -9.09 9.62 -31.10
C LEU A 290 -7.95 10.54 -31.54
N HIS A 291 -8.27 11.77 -31.94
CA HIS A 291 -7.28 12.77 -32.40
C HIS A 291 -6.33 13.29 -31.30
N ARG A 292 -6.46 12.82 -30.06
CA ARG A 292 -5.66 13.24 -28.90
C ARG A 292 -5.22 12.03 -28.10
N ASP A 293 -4.06 12.14 -27.45
CA ASP A 293 -3.59 11.12 -26.53
C ASP A 293 -4.48 11.09 -25.29
N VAL A 294 -4.95 9.90 -24.92
CA VAL A 294 -5.84 9.67 -23.80
C VAL A 294 -5.21 8.76 -22.73
N ASN A 295 -3.89 8.54 -22.80
CA ASN A 295 -3.17 7.76 -21.79
C ASN A 295 -3.37 8.31 -20.39
N ARG A 296 -3.64 7.46 -19.40
CA ARG A 296 -3.92 7.92 -18.03
C ARG A 296 -3.87 6.81 -16.98
N PHE A 297 -3.60 7.19 -15.75
CA PHE A 297 -3.85 6.36 -14.55
C PHE A 297 -4.53 7.19 -13.46
N GLY A 298 -5.02 6.54 -12.40
CA GLY A 298 -5.72 7.19 -11.29
C GLY A 298 -7.10 7.74 -11.65
N HIS A 299 -7.67 7.33 -12.77
CA HIS A 299 -9.03 7.68 -13.17
C HIS A 299 -10.05 6.72 -12.57
N SER A 300 -11.32 7.10 -12.58
CA SER A 300 -12.43 6.20 -12.23
C SER A 300 -13.29 5.91 -13.45
N ALA A 301 -14.01 4.79 -13.42
CA ALA A 301 -14.94 4.42 -14.48
C ALA A 301 -16.24 3.88 -13.88
N ILE A 302 -17.34 4.13 -14.58
CA ILE A 302 -18.68 3.63 -14.27
C ILE A 302 -19.35 3.10 -15.53
N VAL A 303 -20.36 2.24 -15.35
CA VAL A 303 -21.20 1.73 -16.45
C VAL A 303 -22.54 2.41 -16.39
N SER A 304 -23.00 2.94 -17.52
CA SER A 304 -24.37 3.46 -17.68
C SER A 304 -24.91 3.06 -19.05
N ASN A 305 -26.11 2.49 -19.10
CA ASN A 305 -26.77 2.02 -20.32
C ASN A 305 -25.85 1.17 -21.22
N GLY A 306 -25.12 0.22 -20.62
CA GLY A 306 -24.18 -0.66 -21.32
C GLY A 306 -22.93 0.02 -21.88
N SER A 307 -22.70 1.31 -21.57
CA SER A 307 -21.52 2.06 -21.99
C SER A 307 -20.60 2.33 -20.81
N MET A 308 -19.29 2.32 -21.04
CA MET A 308 -18.28 2.65 -20.04
C MET A 308 -17.98 4.15 -20.11
N TYR A 309 -18.08 4.84 -18.97
CA TYR A 309 -17.73 6.25 -18.82
C TYR A 309 -16.50 6.36 -17.92
N ILE A 310 -15.50 7.10 -18.35
CA ILE A 310 -14.22 7.29 -17.67
C ILE A 310 -14.04 8.76 -17.36
N PHE A 311 -13.66 9.09 -16.13
CA PHE A 311 -13.45 10.48 -15.70
C PHE A 311 -12.09 10.69 -15.05
N GLY A 312 -11.45 11.80 -15.45
CA GLY A 312 -10.23 12.32 -14.83
C GLY A 312 -9.01 11.44 -15.00
N GLY A 313 -8.16 11.43 -13.97
CA GLY A 313 -6.87 10.72 -13.95
C GLY A 313 -5.67 11.66 -14.14
N PHE A 314 -4.51 11.07 -14.41
CA PHE A 314 -3.24 11.76 -14.53
C PHE A 314 -2.45 11.27 -15.74
N SER A 315 -1.86 12.21 -16.47
CA SER A 315 -1.04 12.01 -17.68
C SER A 315 0.09 13.05 -17.75
N SER A 316 0.84 13.17 -16.64
CA SER A 316 1.73 14.32 -16.33
C SER A 316 0.98 15.60 -15.94
N ILE A 317 -0.28 15.74 -16.35
CA ILE A 317 -1.24 16.72 -15.83
C ILE A 317 -2.46 15.99 -15.26
N LEU A 318 -3.12 16.61 -14.28
CA LEU A 318 -4.43 16.13 -13.84
C LEU A 318 -5.47 16.40 -14.93
N LEU A 319 -6.30 15.40 -15.19
CA LEU A 319 -7.33 15.42 -16.21
C LEU A 319 -8.71 15.67 -15.59
N ASN A 320 -9.60 16.27 -16.37
CA ASN A 320 -11.01 16.51 -16.06
C ASN A 320 -11.94 16.17 -17.23
N ASP A 321 -11.44 15.50 -18.26
CA ASP A 321 -12.22 15.05 -19.40
C ASP A 321 -13.03 13.79 -19.06
N ILE A 322 -14.10 13.60 -19.85
CA ILE A 322 -14.89 12.38 -19.85
C ILE A 322 -14.59 11.65 -21.14
N LEU A 323 -14.30 10.36 -21.04
CA LEU A 323 -14.09 9.46 -22.17
C LEU A 323 -15.15 8.37 -22.12
N VAL A 324 -15.81 8.09 -23.24
CA VAL A 324 -16.90 7.10 -23.31
C VAL A 324 -16.55 6.00 -24.29
N TYR A 325 -16.65 4.75 -23.85
CA TYR A 325 -16.61 3.59 -24.72
C TYR A 325 -18.00 2.99 -24.84
N LYS A 326 -18.44 2.83 -26.08
CA LYS A 326 -19.68 2.13 -26.41
C LYS A 326 -19.32 0.77 -27.03
N PRO A 327 -19.60 -0.35 -26.34
CA PRO A 327 -19.45 -1.67 -26.93
C PRO A 327 -20.54 -1.91 -27.99
N PRO A 328 -20.41 -2.98 -28.79
CA PRO A 328 -21.51 -3.51 -29.59
C PRO A 328 -22.73 -3.82 -28.71
N ASN A 329 -23.90 -3.87 -29.32
CA ASN A 329 -25.14 -4.25 -28.65
C ASN A 329 -25.56 -5.66 -29.11
N CYS A 330 -25.80 -6.57 -28.15
CA CYS A 330 -26.26 -7.93 -28.44
C CYS A 330 -27.51 -7.96 -29.32
N GLU A 331 -28.46 -7.06 -29.12
CA GLU A 331 -29.71 -7.01 -29.90
C GLU A 331 -29.49 -6.62 -31.38
N ALA A 332 -28.31 -6.09 -31.73
CA ALA A 332 -27.96 -5.83 -33.13
C ALA A 332 -27.67 -7.12 -33.92
N PHE A 333 -27.28 -8.19 -33.23
CA PHE A 333 -26.94 -9.47 -33.85
C PHE A 333 -28.20 -10.28 -34.14
N ARG A 334 -28.54 -10.41 -35.42
CA ARG A 334 -29.73 -11.15 -35.90
C ARG A 334 -29.45 -12.60 -36.28
N ASP A 335 -28.19 -13.00 -36.27
CA ASP A 335 -27.73 -14.33 -36.60
C ASP A 335 -27.15 -15.02 -35.35
N GLU A 336 -27.44 -16.32 -35.22
CA GLU A 336 -27.04 -17.10 -34.05
C GLU A 336 -25.53 -17.22 -33.89
N GLU A 337 -24.81 -17.43 -34.98
CA GLU A 337 -23.36 -17.60 -34.95
C GLU A 337 -22.66 -16.26 -34.72
N LEU A 338 -23.12 -15.18 -35.37
CA LEU A 338 -22.61 -13.84 -35.11
C LEU A 338 -22.86 -13.40 -33.66
N CYS A 339 -24.03 -13.73 -33.07
CA CYS A 339 -24.33 -13.46 -31.67
C CYS A 339 -23.36 -14.19 -30.73
N LYS A 340 -23.13 -15.48 -30.96
CA LYS A 340 -22.18 -16.28 -30.16
C LYS A 340 -20.73 -15.79 -30.30
N MET A 341 -20.40 -15.17 -31.43
CA MET A 341 -19.08 -14.61 -31.74
C MET A 341 -18.98 -13.10 -31.51
N ALA A 342 -19.96 -12.46 -30.84
CA ALA A 342 -20.02 -11.00 -30.68
C ALA A 342 -18.82 -10.36 -29.95
N GLY A 343 -18.04 -11.14 -29.19
CA GLY A 343 -16.82 -10.68 -28.51
C GLY A 343 -15.65 -10.36 -29.46
N PRO A 344 -14.51 -9.86 -28.95
CA PRO A 344 -14.18 -9.69 -27.54
C PRO A 344 -14.72 -8.39 -26.91
N GLY A 345 -14.89 -8.38 -25.58
CA GLY A 345 -15.32 -7.19 -24.82
C GLY A 345 -16.81 -7.08 -24.54
N LEU A 346 -17.60 -8.04 -24.99
CA LEU A 346 -18.95 -8.33 -24.55
C LEU A 346 -19.25 -9.81 -24.78
N ARG A 347 -20.20 -10.36 -24.03
CA ARG A 347 -20.70 -11.71 -24.24
C ARG A 347 -22.21 -11.68 -24.47
N CYS A 348 -22.62 -12.19 -25.62
CA CYS A 348 -24.01 -12.32 -25.96
C CYS A 348 -24.46 -13.78 -25.96
N LEU A 349 -25.75 -14.00 -25.71
CA LEU A 349 -26.39 -15.30 -25.66
C LEU A 349 -27.52 -15.35 -26.69
N TRP A 350 -27.56 -16.41 -27.48
CA TRP A 350 -28.64 -16.60 -28.45
C TRP A 350 -29.85 -17.24 -27.78
N ASN A 351 -30.97 -16.52 -27.70
CA ASN A 351 -32.20 -17.01 -27.10
C ASN A 351 -33.27 -17.23 -28.17
N LYS A 352 -33.41 -18.48 -28.62
CA LYS A 352 -34.37 -18.96 -29.64
C LYS A 352 -34.23 -18.29 -31.01
N ASN A 353 -34.56 -17.00 -31.11
CA ASN A 353 -34.63 -16.22 -32.35
C ASN A 353 -34.05 -14.80 -32.24
N HIS A 354 -33.51 -14.42 -31.08
CA HIS A 354 -32.89 -13.11 -30.88
C HIS A 354 -31.68 -13.23 -29.95
N CYS A 355 -30.76 -12.29 -30.08
CA CYS A 355 -29.54 -12.22 -29.28
C CYS A 355 -29.75 -11.31 -28.06
N VAL A 356 -29.36 -11.79 -26.88
CA VAL A 356 -29.52 -11.08 -25.60
C VAL A 356 -28.18 -10.94 -24.88
N SER A 357 -28.11 -10.03 -23.91
CA SER A 357 -26.95 -9.86 -23.04
C SER A 357 -26.75 -11.06 -22.10
N TRP A 358 -25.53 -11.20 -21.60
CA TRP A 358 -25.16 -12.19 -20.58
C TRP A 358 -26.10 -12.19 -19.37
N GLU A 359 -26.40 -11.01 -18.83
CA GLU A 359 -27.22 -10.82 -17.63
C GLU A 359 -28.67 -11.29 -17.87
N SER A 360 -29.25 -10.92 -19.02
CA SER A 360 -30.63 -11.29 -19.37
C SER A 360 -30.80 -12.78 -19.68
N GLY A 361 -29.75 -13.45 -20.19
CA GLY A 361 -29.80 -14.90 -20.42
C GLY A 361 -29.67 -15.73 -19.14
N HIS A 362 -28.90 -15.25 -18.15
CA HIS A 362 -28.75 -15.93 -16.86
C HIS A 362 -29.98 -15.83 -15.96
N ALA A 363 -30.70 -14.69 -15.99
CA ALA A 363 -31.97 -14.52 -15.28
C ALA A 363 -33.04 -15.56 -15.67
N ASN A 364 -32.90 -16.17 -16.85
CA ASN A 364 -33.84 -17.16 -17.36
C ASN A 364 -33.33 -18.63 -17.24
N ASN A 365 -32.15 -18.88 -16.64
CA ASN A 365 -31.54 -20.22 -16.50
C ASN A 365 -31.29 -21.00 -17.82
N ILE A 366 -31.23 -20.33 -18.98
CA ILE A 366 -31.38 -21.03 -20.28
C ILE A 366 -30.06 -21.58 -20.85
N LEU A 367 -28.87 -20.99 -20.61
CA LEU A 367 -27.68 -21.33 -21.39
C LEU A 367 -26.35 -21.29 -20.61
N ARG A 368 -25.52 -22.33 -20.80
CA ARG A 368 -24.09 -22.33 -20.42
C ARG A 368 -23.24 -21.78 -21.55
N ALA A 369 -22.25 -20.96 -21.22
CA ALA A 369 -21.25 -20.48 -22.17
C ALA A 369 -20.51 -21.66 -22.85
N LYS A 370 -20.48 -21.67 -24.18
CA LYS A 370 -19.52 -22.50 -24.92
C LYS A 370 -18.16 -21.80 -24.89
N CYS A 371 -17.18 -22.46 -24.29
CA CYS A 371 -15.80 -21.98 -24.23
C CYS A 371 -14.87 -22.94 -24.98
N PRO A 372 -13.75 -22.44 -25.52
CA PRO A 372 -12.70 -23.30 -26.05
C PRO A 372 -12.25 -24.34 -25.01
N ARG A 373 -11.83 -25.53 -25.47
CA ARG A 373 -11.23 -26.53 -24.57
C ARG A 373 -9.94 -25.94 -23.98
N LYS A 374 -9.89 -25.81 -22.66
CA LYS A 374 -8.67 -25.39 -21.95
C LYS A 374 -7.66 -26.52 -21.89
N SER A 375 -6.44 -26.27 -22.34
CA SER A 375 -5.28 -27.10 -22.02
C SER A 375 -4.68 -26.64 -20.70
N ALA A 376 -4.14 -27.59 -19.93
CA ALA A 376 -3.38 -27.25 -18.73
C ALA A 376 -2.16 -26.41 -19.10
N ALA A 377 -1.82 -25.45 -18.24
CA ALA A 377 -0.63 -24.64 -18.38
C ALA A 377 0.64 -25.51 -18.37
N ALA A 378 1.72 -24.98 -18.95
CA ALA A 378 3.03 -25.59 -18.83
C ALA A 378 3.57 -25.50 -17.39
N ASP A 379 4.50 -26.39 -17.08
CA ASP A 379 5.08 -26.58 -15.75
C ASP A 379 5.68 -25.28 -15.17
N ASP A 380 6.31 -24.46 -16.01
CA ASP A 380 6.92 -23.18 -15.65
C ASP A 380 5.93 -22.19 -15.01
N ARG A 381 4.66 -22.22 -15.45
CA ARG A 381 3.61 -21.40 -14.84
C ARG A 381 3.17 -21.94 -13.49
N CYS A 382 3.02 -23.26 -13.36
CA CYS A 382 2.64 -23.89 -12.11
C CYS A 382 3.74 -23.74 -11.03
N TYR A 383 5.02 -23.71 -11.40
CA TYR A 383 6.14 -23.48 -10.49
C TYR A 383 6.09 -22.14 -9.74
N ARG A 384 5.29 -21.18 -10.22
CA ARG A 384 5.08 -19.90 -9.52
C ARG A 384 4.30 -20.06 -8.22
N TYR A 385 3.51 -21.12 -8.07
CA TYR A 385 2.76 -21.41 -6.85
C TYR A 385 3.63 -22.23 -5.89
N ALA A 386 4.10 -21.56 -4.84
CA ALA A 386 4.97 -22.16 -3.82
C ALA A 386 4.21 -23.01 -2.78
N ASP A 387 2.87 -23.06 -2.84
CA ASP A 387 2.03 -23.72 -1.86
C ASP A 387 0.89 -24.54 -2.49
N CYS A 388 0.51 -25.63 -1.80
CA CYS A 388 -0.54 -26.55 -2.23
C CYS A 388 -1.88 -25.84 -2.45
N ALA A 389 -2.27 -24.92 -1.58
CA ALA A 389 -3.58 -24.29 -1.62
C ALA A 389 -3.72 -23.40 -2.87
N SER A 390 -2.74 -22.54 -3.15
CA SER A 390 -2.68 -21.74 -4.38
C SER A 390 -2.49 -22.59 -5.64
N CYS A 391 -1.71 -23.67 -5.55
CA CYS A 391 -1.50 -24.61 -6.65
C CYS A 391 -2.76 -25.38 -7.07
N THR A 392 -3.71 -25.56 -6.16
CA THR A 392 -4.94 -26.33 -6.41
C THR A 392 -6.19 -25.45 -6.51
N ALA A 393 -6.16 -24.24 -5.96
CA ALA A 393 -7.20 -23.23 -6.11
C ALA A 393 -6.88 -22.25 -7.27
N ASN A 394 -6.58 -22.78 -8.46
CA ASN A 394 -6.39 -21.99 -9.68
C ASN A 394 -7.06 -22.63 -10.90
N THR A 395 -7.21 -21.84 -11.95
CA THR A 395 -7.78 -22.25 -13.24
C THR A 395 -6.73 -22.60 -14.31
N ASN A 396 -5.44 -22.47 -13.99
CA ASN A 396 -4.32 -22.77 -14.89
C ASN A 396 -4.09 -24.28 -15.08
N GLY A 397 -4.86 -25.15 -14.40
CA GLY A 397 -4.76 -26.60 -14.56
C GLY A 397 -3.51 -27.18 -13.92
N CYS A 398 -3.13 -26.68 -12.75
CA CYS A 398 -2.01 -27.21 -11.98
C CYS A 398 -2.44 -28.32 -10.99
N GLN A 399 -1.48 -29.12 -10.56
CA GLN A 399 -1.63 -30.13 -9.52
C GLN A 399 -0.45 -30.09 -8.54
N TRP A 400 -0.70 -30.39 -7.27
CA TRP A 400 0.33 -30.47 -6.25
C TRP A 400 0.78 -31.90 -6.04
N CYS A 401 2.09 -32.14 -6.07
CA CYS A 401 2.69 -33.46 -5.93
C CYS A 401 3.41 -33.64 -4.59
N ASP A 402 3.61 -34.88 -4.16
CA ASP A 402 4.24 -35.24 -2.87
C ASP A 402 5.69 -34.73 -2.72
N ASP A 403 6.36 -34.40 -3.83
CA ASP A 403 7.65 -33.70 -3.86
C ASP A 403 7.55 -32.23 -3.40
N LYS A 404 6.36 -31.79 -2.95
CA LYS A 404 6.02 -30.42 -2.56
C LYS A 404 6.20 -29.42 -3.70
N LYS A 405 5.98 -29.88 -4.92
CA LYS A 405 6.08 -29.06 -6.12
C LYS A 405 4.72 -28.94 -6.80
N CYS A 406 4.43 -27.74 -7.28
CA CYS A 406 3.27 -27.48 -8.11
C CYS A 406 3.63 -27.70 -9.58
N ILE A 407 3.04 -28.68 -10.26
CA ILE A 407 3.33 -29.00 -11.67
C ILE A 407 2.05 -28.95 -12.51
N SER A 408 2.17 -29.02 -13.84
CA SER A 408 1.01 -29.12 -14.73
C SER A 408 0.21 -30.39 -14.45
N ALA A 409 -1.12 -30.33 -14.60
CA ALA A 409 -1.98 -31.51 -14.56
C ALA A 409 -1.67 -32.52 -15.68
N ASN A 410 -0.97 -32.10 -16.74
CA ASN A 410 -0.52 -32.97 -17.82
C ASN A 410 0.81 -33.68 -17.51
N SER A 411 1.52 -33.27 -16.46
CA SER A 411 2.80 -33.85 -16.04
C SER A 411 2.59 -35.07 -15.13
N ASN A 412 3.54 -36.00 -15.12
CA ASN A 412 3.46 -37.20 -14.30
C ASN A 412 3.64 -36.87 -12.82
N CYS A 413 2.70 -37.35 -12.00
CA CYS A 413 2.66 -37.12 -10.55
C CYS A 413 2.30 -38.43 -9.85
N SER A 414 3.15 -38.90 -8.92
CA SER A 414 2.93 -40.17 -8.22
C SER A 414 1.68 -40.12 -7.32
N VAL A 415 1.55 -39.04 -6.55
CA VAL A 415 0.41 -38.74 -5.68
C VAL A 415 0.04 -37.28 -5.91
N SER A 416 -1.19 -37.06 -6.36
CA SER A 416 -1.67 -35.76 -6.81
C SER A 416 -2.76 -35.24 -5.89
N VAL A 417 -2.55 -34.02 -5.38
CA VAL A 417 -3.58 -33.22 -4.74
C VAL A 417 -4.10 -32.21 -5.75
N LYS A 418 -5.40 -32.31 -6.07
CA LYS A 418 -6.10 -31.41 -7.01
C LYS A 418 -7.14 -30.52 -6.34
N ASN A 419 -7.50 -30.80 -5.09
CA ASN A 419 -8.49 -30.03 -4.33
C ASN A 419 -7.82 -29.37 -3.13
N TYR A 420 -7.96 -28.05 -3.02
CA TYR A 420 -7.37 -27.25 -1.97
C TYR A 420 -7.85 -27.64 -0.56
N THR A 421 -9.01 -28.27 -0.42
CA THR A 421 -9.52 -28.74 0.88
C THR A 421 -8.65 -29.83 1.50
N LYS A 422 -7.84 -30.52 0.69
CA LYS A 422 -6.85 -31.52 1.15
C LYS A 422 -5.49 -30.91 1.46
N CYS A 423 -5.30 -29.62 1.24
CA CYS A 423 -4.03 -28.94 1.50
C CYS A 423 -3.95 -28.48 2.95
N HIS A 424 -2.85 -28.80 3.62
CA HIS A 424 -2.52 -28.22 4.91
C HIS A 424 -1.78 -26.89 4.71
N VAL A 425 -2.43 -25.79 5.09
CA VAL A 425 -1.80 -24.45 5.08
C VAL A 425 -0.84 -24.36 6.26
N ARG A 426 0.44 -24.10 5.98
CA ARG A 426 1.48 -24.01 7.01
C ARG A 426 1.71 -22.55 7.43
N ASN A 427 2.22 -22.35 8.63
CA ASN A 427 2.50 -21.00 9.16
C ASN A 427 3.53 -20.25 8.29
N GLU A 428 4.51 -20.93 7.68
CA GLU A 428 5.50 -20.28 6.81
C GLU A 428 4.82 -19.54 5.64
N GLN A 429 3.78 -20.15 5.07
CA GLN A 429 3.04 -19.60 3.94
C GLN A 429 2.23 -18.36 4.33
N ILE A 430 1.79 -18.27 5.58
CA ILE A 430 1.05 -17.13 6.12
C ILE A 430 2.03 -16.01 6.51
N CYS A 431 3.09 -16.34 7.25
CA CYS A 431 4.07 -15.36 7.73
C CYS A 431 4.78 -14.65 6.58
N ASN A 432 5.14 -15.37 5.50
CA ASN A 432 5.78 -14.78 4.32
C ASN A 432 4.92 -13.71 3.61
N LYS A 433 3.62 -13.64 3.89
CA LYS A 433 2.70 -12.64 3.33
C LYS A 433 2.60 -11.38 4.20
N LEU A 434 3.14 -11.40 5.41
CA LEU A 434 3.15 -10.29 6.37
C LEU A 434 4.37 -9.40 6.11
N THR A 435 4.15 -8.28 5.43
CA THR A 435 5.23 -7.48 4.83
C THR A 435 5.84 -6.44 5.77
N SER A 436 5.39 -6.38 7.03
CA SER A 436 5.88 -5.40 8.00
C SER A 436 6.07 -6.04 9.37
N CYS A 437 7.03 -5.54 10.15
CA CYS A 437 7.26 -5.98 11.53
C CYS A 437 5.97 -5.93 12.35
N LYS A 438 5.16 -4.87 12.19
CA LYS A 438 3.93 -4.74 12.95
C LYS A 438 2.89 -5.77 12.54
N SER A 439 2.67 -5.98 11.24
CA SER A 439 1.78 -7.05 10.76
C SER A 439 2.24 -8.44 11.19
N CYS A 440 3.55 -8.70 11.17
CA CYS A 440 4.17 -9.94 11.63
C CYS A 440 3.92 -10.15 13.14
N SER A 441 4.13 -9.11 13.95
CA SER A 441 3.95 -9.16 15.41
C SER A 441 2.52 -9.41 15.87
N LEU A 442 1.52 -9.18 15.01
CA LEU A 442 0.13 -9.52 15.31
C LEU A 442 -0.15 -11.02 15.18
N ASN A 443 0.70 -11.77 14.48
CA ASN A 443 0.56 -13.21 14.33
C ASN A 443 1.50 -13.95 15.29
N LEU A 444 0.92 -14.68 16.24
CA LEU A 444 1.65 -15.40 17.29
C LEU A 444 2.57 -16.51 16.76
N ASN A 445 2.34 -16.98 15.53
CA ASN A 445 3.15 -18.02 14.90
C ASN A 445 4.26 -17.45 14.03
N CYS A 446 4.45 -16.13 14.01
CA CYS A 446 5.42 -15.46 13.17
C CYS A 446 6.40 -14.59 13.98
N GLN A 447 7.62 -14.46 13.48
CA GLN A 447 8.66 -13.60 14.03
C GLN A 447 9.30 -12.76 12.92
N TRP A 448 9.52 -11.49 13.23
CA TRP A 448 10.21 -10.58 12.31
C TRP A 448 11.73 -10.77 12.37
N ASP A 449 12.34 -11.09 11.23
CA ASP A 449 13.79 -11.08 11.04
C ASP A 449 14.23 -9.66 10.66
N GLN A 450 14.91 -8.99 11.58
CA GLN A 450 15.37 -7.62 11.39
C GLN A 450 16.55 -7.49 10.42
N ARG A 451 17.32 -8.57 10.18
CA ARG A 451 18.44 -8.56 9.22
C ARG A 451 17.95 -8.72 7.79
N GLN A 452 17.00 -9.63 7.58
CA GLN A 452 16.41 -9.87 6.26
C GLN A 452 15.26 -8.91 5.95
N GLN A 453 14.72 -8.24 6.97
CA GLN A 453 13.50 -7.41 6.89
C GLN A 453 12.29 -8.23 6.42
N GLU A 454 12.16 -9.47 6.91
CA GLU A 454 11.12 -10.41 6.49
C GLU A 454 10.43 -11.06 7.69
N CYS A 455 9.18 -11.48 7.50
CA CYS A 455 8.42 -12.20 8.52
C CYS A 455 8.52 -13.70 8.29
N GLN A 456 9.09 -14.42 9.26
CA GLN A 456 9.31 -15.86 9.20
C GLN A 456 8.37 -16.56 10.16
N ALA A 457 7.99 -17.80 9.88
CA ALA A 457 7.29 -18.60 10.88
C ALA A 457 8.25 -18.98 12.00
N LEU A 458 7.72 -18.98 13.23
CA LEU A 458 8.43 -19.56 14.35
C LEU A 458 8.71 -21.04 14.06
N PRO A 459 9.94 -21.54 14.33
CA PRO A 459 10.25 -22.94 14.10
C PRO A 459 9.27 -23.85 14.86
N ALA A 460 8.67 -24.81 14.17
CA ALA A 460 7.84 -25.86 14.81
C ALA A 460 8.58 -26.61 15.93
N HIS A 461 9.91 -26.53 15.95
CA HIS A 461 10.80 -27.10 16.95
C HIS A 461 10.72 -26.46 18.35
N LEU A 462 9.98 -25.35 18.54
CA LEU A 462 9.75 -24.75 19.87
C LEU A 462 9.07 -25.74 20.85
N CYS A 463 8.23 -26.62 20.33
CA CYS A 463 7.53 -27.65 21.10
C CYS A 463 8.05 -29.07 20.85
N GLY A 464 8.93 -29.27 19.87
CA GLY A 464 9.39 -30.60 19.42
C GLY A 464 8.34 -31.37 18.60
N GLU A 465 8.75 -32.48 17.98
CA GLU A 465 7.82 -33.30 17.18
C GLU A 465 6.65 -33.87 18.01
N GLY A 466 5.45 -33.82 17.41
CA GLY A 466 4.23 -34.35 18.03
C GLY A 466 3.52 -33.42 19.02
N TRP A 467 3.96 -32.16 19.13
CA TRP A 467 3.35 -31.14 19.98
C TRP A 467 2.86 -29.94 19.17
N ASN A 468 1.76 -29.31 19.60
CA ASN A 468 1.15 -28.15 18.96
C ASN A 468 1.38 -26.90 19.82
N HIS A 469 1.86 -25.82 19.21
CA HIS A 469 2.05 -24.53 19.89
C HIS A 469 0.70 -23.79 20.03
N VAL A 470 0.27 -23.53 21.26
CA VAL A 470 -1.01 -22.87 21.58
C VAL A 470 -0.79 -21.86 22.71
N GLY A 471 -0.82 -20.57 22.38
CA GLY A 471 -0.52 -19.52 23.36
C GLY A 471 0.94 -19.57 23.79
N ASP A 472 1.19 -19.62 25.10
CA ASP A 472 2.52 -19.78 25.70
C ASP A 472 2.83 -21.24 26.07
N ALA A 473 2.00 -22.17 25.60
CA ALA A 473 2.05 -23.59 25.92
C ALA A 473 2.18 -24.47 24.67
N CYS A 474 2.73 -25.66 24.86
CA CYS A 474 2.76 -26.72 23.88
C CYS A 474 1.78 -27.82 24.31
N LEU A 475 0.74 -28.08 23.51
CA LEU A 475 -0.29 -29.07 23.80
C LEU A 475 -0.14 -30.32 22.92
N ARG A 476 -0.38 -31.49 23.52
CA ARG A 476 -0.41 -32.78 22.81
C ARG A 476 -1.56 -33.63 23.31
N ILE A 477 -2.35 -34.15 22.39
CA ILE A 477 -3.47 -35.06 22.70
C ILE A 477 -3.06 -36.47 22.33
N ASN A 478 -3.34 -37.41 23.23
CA ASN A 478 -3.19 -38.84 22.98
C ASN A 478 -4.53 -39.54 23.24
N SER A 479 -4.85 -40.56 22.44
CA SER A 479 -6.06 -41.38 22.53
C SER A 479 -5.87 -42.66 23.37
N THR A 480 -4.74 -42.82 24.06
CA THR A 480 -4.49 -43.95 24.96
C THR A 480 -5.46 -43.97 26.13
N ARG A 481 -5.89 -45.17 26.51
CA ARG A 481 -6.91 -45.40 27.54
C ARG A 481 -6.26 -45.69 28.87
N GLU A 482 -6.25 -44.70 29.77
CA GLU A 482 -5.47 -44.72 31.01
C GLU A 482 -6.27 -44.18 32.20
N ASN A 483 -5.85 -44.52 33.42
CA ASN A 483 -6.31 -43.82 34.63
C ASN A 483 -5.57 -42.49 34.80
N TYR A 484 -6.04 -41.64 35.71
CA TYR A 484 -5.50 -40.28 35.84
C TYR A 484 -4.01 -40.26 36.21
N ASP A 485 -3.60 -41.10 37.16
CA ASP A 485 -2.22 -41.15 37.62
C ASP A 485 -1.27 -41.65 36.51
N ASN A 486 -1.68 -42.64 35.73
CA ASN A 486 -0.93 -43.11 34.55
C ASN A 486 -0.89 -42.05 33.44
N ALA A 487 -2.00 -41.35 33.18
CA ALA A 487 -2.05 -40.26 32.20
C ALA A 487 -1.10 -39.11 32.61
N ARG A 488 -1.04 -38.81 33.91
CA ARG A 488 -0.11 -37.84 34.49
C ARG A 488 1.34 -38.29 34.33
N LEU A 489 1.66 -39.55 34.67
CA LEU A 489 2.99 -40.14 34.47
C LEU A 489 3.40 -40.16 32.99
N TYR A 490 2.45 -40.42 32.08
CA TYR A 490 2.68 -40.37 30.64
C TYR A 490 3.10 -38.95 30.20
N CYS A 491 2.38 -37.90 30.63
CA CYS A 491 2.76 -36.52 30.31
C CYS A 491 4.12 -36.15 30.92
N TYR A 492 4.41 -36.58 32.16
CA TYR A 492 5.72 -36.41 32.78
C TYR A 492 6.84 -37.08 31.98
N GLY A 493 6.60 -38.27 31.44
CA GLY A 493 7.53 -38.97 30.55
C GLY A 493 7.84 -38.22 29.25
N LEU A 494 7.02 -37.23 28.88
CA LEU A 494 7.23 -36.35 27.72
C LEU A 494 7.74 -34.95 28.11
N ASN A 495 8.26 -34.78 29.33
CA ASN A 495 8.66 -33.49 29.91
C ASN A 495 7.51 -32.46 29.96
N GLY A 496 6.30 -32.91 30.25
CA GLY A 496 5.11 -32.08 30.43
C GLY A 496 4.28 -32.50 31.64
N ILE A 497 3.13 -31.86 31.79
CA ILE A 497 2.10 -32.16 32.79
C ILE A 497 0.76 -32.41 32.09
N LEU A 498 -0.26 -32.83 32.84
CA LEU A 498 -1.63 -32.79 32.30
C LEU A 498 -2.07 -31.33 32.12
N ALA A 499 -2.74 -31.03 31.00
CA ALA A 499 -2.96 -29.66 30.57
C ALA A 499 -3.83 -28.84 31.51
N SER A 500 -3.35 -27.64 31.81
CA SER A 500 -3.96 -26.59 32.61
C SER A 500 -4.61 -25.60 31.65
N LEU A 501 -5.83 -25.93 31.19
CA LEU A 501 -6.52 -25.20 30.11
C LEU A 501 -7.05 -23.85 30.60
N THR A 502 -6.15 -22.91 30.82
CA THR A 502 -6.35 -21.62 31.48
C THR A 502 -6.61 -20.47 30.50
N THR A 503 -6.62 -20.74 29.19
CA THR A 503 -6.99 -19.74 28.18
C THR A 503 -8.09 -20.25 27.24
N SER A 504 -8.91 -19.33 26.71
CA SER A 504 -9.96 -19.69 25.74
C SER A 504 -9.40 -20.35 24.47
N LYS A 505 -8.19 -19.97 24.06
CA LYS A 505 -7.49 -20.53 22.89
C LYS A 505 -7.08 -21.99 23.09
N GLU A 506 -6.58 -22.34 24.27
CA GLU A 506 -6.26 -23.72 24.63
C GLU A 506 -7.51 -24.59 24.62
N VAL A 507 -8.61 -24.09 25.21
CA VAL A 507 -9.89 -24.78 25.24
C VAL A 507 -10.43 -25.02 23.83
N GLU A 508 -10.51 -23.98 23.00
CA GLU A 508 -10.99 -24.09 21.61
C GLU A 508 -10.14 -25.08 20.80
N PHE A 509 -8.81 -25.01 20.91
CA PHE A 509 -7.91 -25.92 20.23
C PHE A 509 -8.15 -27.39 20.62
N VAL A 510 -8.23 -27.67 21.93
CA VAL A 510 -8.46 -29.03 22.42
C VAL A 510 -9.81 -29.55 21.95
N LEU A 511 -10.86 -28.74 22.01
CA LEU A 511 -12.19 -29.11 21.54
C LEU A 511 -12.21 -29.40 20.04
N ASP A 512 -11.52 -28.60 19.22
CA ASP A 512 -11.39 -28.81 17.77
C ASP A 512 -10.60 -30.08 17.43
N GLU A 513 -9.50 -30.35 18.13
CA GLU A 513 -8.70 -31.56 17.91
C GLU A 513 -9.44 -32.84 18.30
N ILE A 514 -10.20 -32.82 19.41
CA ILE A 514 -11.04 -33.96 19.81
C ILE A 514 -12.05 -34.29 18.71
N GLN A 515 -12.57 -33.30 17.96
CA GLN A 515 -13.54 -33.56 16.88
C GLN A 515 -12.95 -34.34 15.70
N LYS A 516 -11.63 -34.28 15.50
CA LYS A 516 -10.95 -34.98 14.40
C LYS A 516 -10.93 -36.50 14.59
N TYR A 517 -11.13 -36.98 15.81
CA TYR A 517 -11.24 -38.40 16.13
C TYR A 517 -12.66 -38.93 15.84
N THR A 518 -13.06 -38.92 14.57
CA THR A 518 -14.43 -39.28 14.15
C THR A 518 -14.77 -40.78 14.30
N LEU A 519 -13.77 -41.66 14.32
CA LEU A 519 -13.95 -43.12 14.44
C LEU A 519 -13.89 -43.62 15.89
N GLN A 520 -13.26 -42.87 16.80
CA GLN A 520 -13.08 -43.22 18.21
C GLN A 520 -13.34 -41.97 19.04
N LYS A 521 -14.51 -41.86 19.66
CA LYS A 521 -14.83 -40.73 20.56
C LYS A 521 -13.88 -40.79 21.76
N ILE A 522 -13.08 -39.74 21.94
CA ILE A 522 -12.19 -39.57 23.10
C ILE A 522 -12.80 -38.55 24.06
N SER A 523 -12.65 -38.77 25.36
CA SER A 523 -13.10 -37.90 26.45
C SER A 523 -11.92 -37.62 27.37
N PRO A 524 -10.89 -36.88 26.94
CA PRO A 524 -9.56 -36.98 27.53
C PRO A 524 -9.46 -36.41 28.96
N TRP A 525 -8.55 -36.99 29.75
CA TRP A 525 -8.11 -36.40 31.03
C TRP A 525 -7.45 -35.04 30.83
N VAL A 526 -7.72 -34.11 31.75
CA VAL A 526 -7.07 -32.80 31.85
C VAL A 526 -6.52 -32.58 33.25
N GLY A 527 -5.64 -31.59 33.44
CA GLY A 527 -4.91 -31.37 34.69
C GLY A 527 -5.75 -30.92 35.89
N LEU A 528 -7.08 -30.91 35.80
CA LEU A 528 -7.95 -30.37 36.85
C LEU A 528 -8.27 -31.43 37.91
N ARG A 529 -7.97 -31.13 39.17
CA ARG A 529 -8.11 -32.04 40.32
C ARG A 529 -8.70 -31.33 41.54
N LYS A 530 -9.47 -32.06 42.35
CA LYS A 530 -9.99 -31.59 43.63
C LYS A 530 -8.86 -31.51 44.66
N ILE A 531 -8.55 -30.31 45.14
CA ILE A 531 -7.46 -30.04 46.10
C ILE A 531 -7.96 -30.08 47.55
N ASN A 532 -9.17 -29.56 47.80
CA ASN A 532 -9.85 -29.68 49.09
C ASN A 532 -11.37 -29.88 48.91
N ILE A 533 -12.12 -29.88 50.02
CA ILE A 533 -13.57 -30.17 50.03
C ILE A 533 -14.37 -29.28 49.04
N SER A 534 -13.91 -28.06 48.76
CA SER A 534 -14.62 -27.06 47.94
C SER A 534 -13.80 -26.44 46.80
N TYR A 535 -12.56 -26.87 46.58
CA TYR A 535 -11.64 -26.21 45.64
C TYR A 535 -11.04 -27.20 44.63
N TRP A 536 -11.15 -26.84 43.36
CA TRP A 536 -10.49 -27.50 42.23
C TRP A 536 -9.35 -26.62 41.72
N GLY A 537 -8.23 -27.24 41.39
CA GLY A 537 -7.09 -26.56 40.80
C GLY A 537 -6.39 -27.42 39.75
N TRP A 538 -5.64 -26.75 38.89
CA TRP A 538 -4.91 -27.37 37.80
C TRP A 538 -3.59 -28.00 38.30
N ASP A 539 -2.97 -28.85 37.48
CA ASP A 539 -1.75 -29.57 37.87
C ASP A 539 -0.52 -28.64 37.92
N ASP A 540 -0.60 -27.47 37.29
CA ASP A 540 0.36 -26.36 37.41
C ASP A 540 0.14 -25.49 38.69
N MET A 541 -0.82 -25.88 39.55
CA MET A 541 -1.26 -25.18 40.76
C MET A 541 -2.04 -23.87 40.53
N SER A 542 -2.42 -23.56 39.29
CA SER A 542 -3.25 -22.40 38.99
C SER A 542 -4.72 -22.60 39.43
N PRO A 543 -5.45 -21.52 39.77
CA PRO A 543 -6.85 -21.60 40.16
C PRO A 543 -7.77 -21.94 38.98
N PHE A 544 -8.83 -22.72 39.24
CA PHE A 544 -9.93 -22.95 38.29
C PHE A 544 -10.86 -21.72 38.18
N THR A 545 -10.34 -20.64 37.61
CA THR A 545 -11.09 -19.36 37.47
C THR A 545 -10.98 -18.75 36.07
N ASN A 546 -9.88 -18.98 35.36
CA ASN A 546 -9.57 -18.28 34.11
C ASN A 546 -9.87 -19.08 32.83
N THR A 547 -10.72 -20.11 32.89
CA THR A 547 -11.02 -20.98 31.75
C THR A 547 -12.44 -20.77 31.22
N THR A 548 -12.66 -21.04 29.93
CA THR A 548 -14.02 -21.08 29.34
C THR A 548 -14.72 -22.43 29.57
N LEU A 549 -14.02 -23.44 30.09
CA LEU A 549 -14.61 -24.73 30.44
C LEU A 549 -15.49 -24.60 31.69
N GLN A 550 -16.71 -25.13 31.60
CA GLN A 550 -17.66 -25.19 32.70
C GLN A 550 -17.96 -26.64 33.07
N TRP A 551 -18.31 -26.87 34.33
CA TRP A 551 -18.87 -28.15 34.77
C TRP A 551 -20.21 -28.39 34.10
N LEU A 552 -20.47 -29.63 33.67
CA LEU A 552 -21.78 -30.01 33.16
C LEU A 552 -22.84 -29.98 34.28
N PRO A 553 -24.14 -29.85 33.95
CA PRO A 553 -25.21 -29.87 34.96
C PRO A 553 -25.12 -31.12 35.86
N GLY A 554 -25.05 -30.91 37.17
CA GLY A 554 -24.91 -31.99 38.16
C GLY A 554 -23.47 -32.41 38.46
N GLU A 555 -22.47 -31.73 37.89
CA GLU A 555 -21.05 -31.92 38.17
C GLU A 555 -20.47 -30.67 38.90
N PRO A 556 -19.37 -30.81 39.66
CA PRO A 556 -18.66 -32.05 39.95
C PRO A 556 -19.46 -32.95 40.91
N ASN A 557 -19.58 -34.23 40.58
CA ASN A 557 -20.19 -35.20 41.49
C ASN A 557 -19.30 -35.46 42.73
N ASP A 558 -19.90 -35.76 43.88
CA ASP A 558 -19.17 -36.00 45.14
C ASP A 558 -18.31 -37.28 45.14
N SER A 559 -18.38 -38.07 44.06
CA SER A 559 -17.59 -39.30 43.88
C SER A 559 -16.30 -39.07 43.09
N GLY A 560 -16.12 -37.91 42.45
CA GLY A 560 -15.01 -37.63 41.54
C GLY A 560 -13.96 -36.68 42.12
N PHE A 561 -12.69 -37.01 41.90
CA PHE A 561 -11.54 -36.22 42.36
C PHE A 561 -10.69 -35.66 41.22
N CYS A 562 -10.89 -36.17 39.99
CA CYS A 562 -10.16 -35.79 38.79
C CYS A 562 -11.13 -35.48 37.65
N ALA A 563 -10.82 -34.47 36.83
CA ALA A 563 -11.71 -34.01 35.77
C ALA A 563 -11.25 -34.48 34.38
N TYR A 564 -12.23 -34.79 33.54
CA TYR A 564 -12.04 -35.10 32.12
C TYR A 564 -13.03 -34.28 31.29
N ILE A 565 -12.69 -34.07 30.01
CA ILE A 565 -13.57 -33.37 29.07
C ILE A 565 -14.57 -34.38 28.51
N GLU A 566 -15.86 -34.10 28.68
CA GLU A 566 -16.94 -34.88 28.08
C GLU A 566 -17.64 -34.05 27.01
N ARG A 567 -17.97 -34.70 25.88
CA ARG A 567 -18.63 -34.05 24.75
C ARG A 567 -20.08 -34.53 24.64
N ALA A 568 -20.96 -33.92 25.44
CA ALA A 568 -22.40 -33.91 25.18
C ALA A 568 -22.74 -32.80 24.15
N GLU A 569 -24.03 -32.46 23.96
CA GLU A 569 -24.47 -31.35 23.09
C GLU A 569 -23.78 -30.00 23.40
N VAL A 570 -23.18 -29.88 24.59
CA VAL A 570 -22.24 -28.82 25.00
C VAL A 570 -20.96 -29.48 25.55
N ALA A 571 -19.79 -28.98 25.16
CA ALA A 571 -18.51 -29.44 25.71
C ALA A 571 -18.35 -28.93 27.15
N GLY A 572 -18.10 -29.83 28.10
CA GLY A 572 -17.96 -29.47 29.52
C GLY A 572 -17.17 -30.49 30.32
N LEU A 573 -16.90 -30.15 31.58
CA LEU A 573 -16.12 -30.96 32.50
C LEU A 573 -17.02 -31.91 33.30
N LYS A 574 -16.53 -33.14 33.51
CA LYS A 574 -17.09 -34.11 34.45
C LYS A 574 -16.05 -34.60 35.42
N ALA A 575 -16.46 -34.96 36.63
CA ALA A 575 -15.59 -35.52 37.65
C ALA A 575 -15.70 -37.06 37.68
N ASN A 576 -14.59 -37.74 37.93
CA ASN A 576 -14.54 -39.20 38.09
C ASN A 576 -13.48 -39.56 39.16
N PRO A 577 -13.57 -40.72 39.84
CA PRO A 577 -12.45 -41.24 40.60
C PRO A 577 -11.19 -41.29 39.74
N CYS A 578 -10.06 -40.81 40.28
CA CYS A 578 -8.78 -40.78 39.55
C CYS A 578 -8.29 -42.20 39.18
N THR A 579 -8.81 -43.23 39.85
CA THR A 579 -8.54 -44.65 39.59
C THR A 579 -9.31 -45.21 38.39
N ASN A 580 -10.37 -44.54 37.93
CA ASN A 580 -11.12 -44.97 36.76
C ASN A 580 -10.34 -44.70 35.48
N VAL A 581 -10.63 -45.49 34.45
CA VAL A 581 -9.96 -45.40 33.15
C VAL A 581 -10.82 -44.58 32.18
N VAL A 582 -10.21 -43.64 31.46
CA VAL A 582 -10.87 -42.77 30.48
C VAL A 582 -10.10 -42.78 29.16
N ASP A 583 -10.82 -42.50 28.07
CA ASP A 583 -10.29 -42.52 26.70
C ASP A 583 -9.60 -41.19 26.36
N GLY A 584 -8.27 -41.19 26.49
CA GLY A 584 -7.38 -40.12 26.07
C GLY A 584 -6.89 -39.21 27.20
N LEU A 585 -5.93 -38.37 26.86
CA LEU A 585 -5.32 -37.39 27.77
C LEU A 585 -4.74 -36.19 27.00
N VAL A 586 -4.71 -35.03 27.64
CA VAL A 586 -4.10 -33.82 27.11
C VAL A 586 -2.87 -33.47 27.92
N CYS A 587 -1.70 -33.50 27.29
CA CYS A 587 -0.45 -33.04 27.89
C CYS A 587 -0.15 -31.60 27.51
N GLU A 588 0.53 -30.91 28.42
CA GLU A 588 1.03 -29.55 28.26
C GLU A 588 2.50 -29.47 28.69
N LYS A 589 3.28 -28.64 28.00
CA LYS A 589 4.60 -28.21 28.48
C LYS A 589 4.88 -26.77 28.08
N PRO A 590 5.74 -26.04 28.81
CA PRO A 590 6.10 -24.69 28.42
C PRO A 590 6.84 -24.69 27.08
N VAL A 591 6.66 -23.62 26.32
CA VAL A 591 7.47 -23.36 25.13
C VAL A 591 8.93 -23.25 25.55
N VAL A 592 9.82 -24.01 24.91
CA VAL A 592 11.26 -23.84 25.09
C VAL A 592 11.64 -22.53 24.41
N SER A 593 11.51 -21.42 25.14
CA SER A 593 11.63 -20.08 24.57
C SER A 593 13.08 -19.77 24.16
N PRO A 594 13.33 -19.36 22.90
CA PRO A 594 14.54 -18.62 22.54
C PRO A 594 14.43 -17.13 22.87
N ASN A 595 13.28 -16.64 23.37
CA ASN A 595 12.90 -15.23 23.28
C ASN A 595 12.52 -14.58 24.62
N GLN A 596 13.51 -14.26 25.46
CA GLN A 596 13.47 -13.03 26.26
C GLN A 596 13.96 -11.80 25.46
N ASN A 597 14.33 -11.96 24.18
CA ASN A 597 14.96 -10.92 23.35
C ASN A 597 14.25 -10.65 22.01
N ALA A 598 12.92 -10.79 21.93
CA ALA A 598 12.17 -10.21 20.80
C ALA A 598 12.27 -8.67 20.90
N ARG A 599 13.25 -8.09 20.19
CA ARG A 599 13.42 -6.63 20.15
C ARG A 599 12.14 -5.98 19.62
N PRO A 600 11.64 -4.91 20.26
CA PRO A 600 10.43 -4.24 19.79
C PRO A 600 10.59 -3.74 18.35
N CYS A 601 9.51 -3.83 17.57
CA CYS A 601 9.48 -3.28 16.21
C CYS A 601 9.94 -1.82 16.22
N LYS A 602 10.80 -1.46 15.25
CA LYS A 602 11.19 -0.06 15.05
C LYS A 602 9.95 0.79 14.79
N LYS A 603 10.04 2.08 15.15
CA LYS A 603 9.03 3.08 14.80
C LYS A 603 8.94 3.19 13.27
N PRO A 604 7.75 2.96 12.66
CA PRO A 604 7.55 3.12 11.21
C PRO A 604 8.01 4.48 10.70
N CYS A 605 8.51 4.55 9.46
CA CYS A 605 8.99 5.79 8.85
C CYS A 605 7.91 6.88 8.89
N SER A 606 6.66 6.53 8.60
CA SER A 606 5.49 7.42 8.62
C SER A 606 5.28 8.18 9.93
N LEU A 607 5.73 7.63 11.08
CA LEU A 607 5.60 8.27 12.38
C LEU A 607 6.82 9.13 12.76
N ARG A 608 7.81 9.27 11.87
CA ARG A 608 8.97 10.13 12.03
C ARG A 608 8.66 11.48 11.38
N THR A 609 8.53 12.52 12.20
CA THR A 609 8.01 13.83 11.78
C THR A 609 9.11 14.84 11.43
N THR A 610 10.38 14.49 11.58
CA THR A 610 11.51 15.37 11.27
C THR A 610 12.50 14.66 10.34
N CYS A 611 13.19 15.44 9.51
CA CYS A 611 14.21 14.91 8.62
C CYS A 611 15.29 14.13 9.38
N SER A 612 15.83 14.71 10.45
CA SER A 612 16.89 14.08 11.26
C SER A 612 16.47 12.73 11.85
N ASN A 613 15.22 12.60 12.32
CA ASN A 613 14.70 11.33 12.82
C ASN A 613 14.46 10.35 11.65
N CYS A 614 13.96 10.84 10.52
CA CYS A 614 13.75 10.04 9.32
C CYS A 614 15.04 9.41 8.79
N THR A 615 16.09 10.21 8.60
CA THR A 615 17.38 9.77 8.01
C THR A 615 18.33 9.12 9.02
N SER A 616 17.98 9.10 10.31
CA SER A 616 18.82 8.52 11.38
C SER A 616 19.15 7.04 11.21
N SER A 617 18.39 6.30 10.39
CA SER A 617 18.46 4.83 10.28
C SER A 617 18.99 4.33 8.93
N GLY A 618 19.73 5.14 8.17
CA GLY A 618 20.21 4.77 6.83
C GLY A 618 19.09 4.73 5.78
N MET A 619 19.31 4.01 4.65
CA MET A 619 18.43 3.99 3.46
C MET A 619 17.04 3.31 3.66
N GLU A 620 16.65 2.96 4.89
CA GLU A 620 15.36 2.33 5.20
C GLU A 620 14.19 3.31 4.95
N CYS A 621 14.35 4.56 5.41
CA CYS A 621 13.37 5.63 5.26
C CYS A 621 13.87 6.71 4.29
N MET A 622 12.92 7.43 3.70
CA MET A 622 13.18 8.58 2.84
C MET A 622 12.38 9.78 3.32
N TRP A 623 13.07 10.89 3.55
CA TRP A 623 12.47 12.16 3.93
C TRP A 623 12.12 12.97 2.70
N CYS A 624 10.88 13.39 2.57
CA CYS A 624 10.43 14.30 1.55
C CYS A 624 10.22 15.70 2.13
N SER A 625 11.09 16.65 1.75
CA SER A 625 11.05 18.02 2.26
C SER A 625 9.77 18.77 1.85
N SER A 626 9.37 18.65 0.58
CA SER A 626 8.22 19.38 0.02
C SER A 626 6.91 19.05 0.75
N THR A 627 6.73 17.79 1.15
CA THR A 627 5.54 17.34 1.89
C THR A 627 5.77 17.23 3.39
N LYS A 628 6.99 17.46 3.90
CA LYS A 628 7.41 17.24 5.29
C LYS A 628 7.06 15.85 5.83
N ARG A 629 7.27 14.81 5.02
CA ARG A 629 6.85 13.44 5.34
C ARG A 629 8.02 12.47 5.19
N CYS A 630 8.09 11.54 6.13
CA CYS A 630 8.99 10.40 6.08
C CYS A 630 8.24 9.17 5.59
N VAL A 631 8.75 8.47 4.59
CA VAL A 631 8.13 7.27 4.01
C VAL A 631 9.14 6.14 3.93
N ASP A 632 8.68 4.89 3.96
CA ASP A 632 9.54 3.74 3.68
C ASP A 632 10.05 3.83 2.23
N SER A 633 11.33 3.55 2.02
CA SER A 633 11.97 3.59 0.70
C SER A 633 11.21 2.75 -0.34
N ASN A 634 10.78 1.56 0.07
CA ASN A 634 10.00 0.62 -0.74
C ASN A 634 8.54 1.03 -1.00
N ALA A 635 8.03 2.03 -0.26
CA ALA A 635 6.68 2.55 -0.42
C ALA A 635 6.63 3.91 -1.16
N TYR A 636 7.77 4.40 -1.67
CA TYR A 636 7.85 5.71 -2.30
C TYR A 636 6.91 5.88 -3.49
N ILE A 637 6.92 4.93 -4.43
CA ILE A 637 6.12 4.96 -5.66
C ILE A 637 4.63 5.08 -5.35
N ILE A 638 4.15 4.40 -4.32
CA ILE A 638 2.74 4.42 -3.91
C ILE A 638 2.40 5.58 -2.97
N SER A 639 3.41 6.14 -2.27
CA SER A 639 3.23 7.28 -1.37
C SER A 639 3.11 8.61 -2.11
N PHE A 640 3.74 8.71 -3.28
CA PHE A 640 3.79 9.89 -4.12
C PHE A 640 3.49 9.57 -5.61
N PRO A 641 2.34 8.95 -5.93
CA PRO A 641 2.03 8.44 -7.27
C PRO A 641 1.86 9.54 -8.33
N TYR A 642 1.75 10.81 -7.92
CA TYR A 642 1.52 11.96 -8.79
C TYR A 642 2.68 12.98 -8.73
N GLY A 643 3.85 12.57 -8.23
CA GLY A 643 5.02 13.45 -8.12
C GLY A 643 4.88 14.50 -7.02
N GLN A 644 4.14 14.20 -5.95
CA GLN A 644 3.97 15.14 -4.84
C GLN A 644 5.29 15.40 -4.07
N CYS A 645 6.21 14.43 -4.11
CA CYS A 645 7.53 14.60 -3.56
C CYS A 645 8.51 15.08 -4.62
N LEU A 646 8.98 16.33 -4.49
CA LEU A 646 9.88 16.96 -5.45
C LEU A 646 11.34 16.52 -5.26
N GLU A 647 11.74 16.25 -4.02
CA GLU A 647 13.06 15.79 -3.63
C GLU A 647 12.97 14.87 -2.41
N TRP A 648 13.90 13.92 -2.31
CA TRP A 648 14.00 13.04 -1.15
C TRP A 648 15.43 12.95 -0.62
N GLN A 649 15.54 12.75 0.70
CA GLN A 649 16.80 12.65 1.43
C GLN A 649 16.82 11.35 2.23
N THR A 650 17.95 10.63 2.22
CA THR A 650 18.14 9.36 2.95
C THR A 650 19.23 9.43 4.02
N THR A 651 20.13 10.42 3.96
CA THR A 651 21.31 10.52 4.83
C THR A 651 21.47 11.91 5.43
N THR A 652 21.61 12.95 4.59
CA THR A 652 21.86 14.33 5.02
C THR A 652 20.64 15.21 4.81
N CYS A 653 20.29 16.00 5.83
CA CYS A 653 19.22 16.98 5.74
C CYS A 653 19.77 18.32 5.25
N SER A 654 19.46 18.71 4.00
CA SER A 654 19.79 20.06 3.49
C SER A 654 18.98 21.15 4.21
N PRO A 655 19.43 22.42 4.22
CA PRO A 655 18.66 23.52 4.80
C PRO A 655 17.25 23.59 4.20
N GLN A 656 16.22 23.59 5.05
CA GLN A 656 14.82 23.56 4.61
C GLN A 656 14.28 24.91 4.10
N ASN A 657 15.08 25.98 4.17
CA ASN A 657 14.65 27.33 3.82
C ASN A 657 15.52 27.89 2.70
N CYS A 658 14.87 28.48 1.69
CA CYS A 658 15.54 29.05 0.52
C CYS A 658 16.51 30.18 0.91
N SER A 659 16.22 30.91 1.98
CA SER A 659 17.02 32.03 2.48
C SER A 659 18.45 31.69 2.88
N GLY A 660 18.77 30.41 3.12
CA GLY A 660 20.14 29.97 3.41
C GLY A 660 21.03 29.85 2.17
N LEU A 661 20.45 29.91 0.96
CA LEU A 661 21.16 29.71 -0.30
C LEU A 661 21.66 31.06 -0.82
N ARG A 662 22.99 31.20 -0.94
CA ARG A 662 23.63 32.48 -1.21
C ARG A 662 23.82 32.79 -2.68
N THR A 663 23.71 31.81 -3.58
CA THR A 663 23.89 32.04 -5.03
C THR A 663 22.64 31.61 -5.80
N CYS A 664 22.41 32.20 -6.96
CA CYS A 664 21.27 31.81 -7.80
C CYS A 664 21.36 30.33 -8.22
N GLY A 665 22.54 29.84 -8.56
CA GLY A 665 22.74 28.43 -8.95
C GLY A 665 22.26 27.47 -7.85
N GLN A 666 22.75 27.66 -6.63
CA GLN A 666 22.29 26.91 -5.46
C GLN A 666 20.78 27.07 -5.22
N CYS A 667 20.26 28.29 -5.40
CA CYS A 667 18.83 28.57 -5.23
C CYS A 667 17.95 27.77 -6.18
N LEU A 668 18.29 27.77 -7.49
CA LEU A 668 17.46 27.13 -8.52
C LEU A 668 17.67 25.62 -8.60
N GLU A 669 18.76 25.08 -8.04
CA GLU A 669 18.92 23.63 -7.83
C GLU A 669 17.94 23.08 -6.79
N HIS A 670 17.45 23.91 -5.86
CA HIS A 670 16.49 23.49 -4.83
C HIS A 670 15.03 23.67 -5.29
N PRO A 671 14.24 22.58 -5.34
CA PRO A 671 12.84 22.65 -5.75
C PRO A 671 12.01 23.56 -4.83
N GLY A 672 11.22 24.45 -5.43
CA GLY A 672 10.37 25.38 -4.68
C GLY A 672 11.09 26.63 -4.18
N CYS A 673 12.35 26.83 -4.56
CA CYS A 673 13.07 28.08 -4.38
C CYS A 673 13.18 28.85 -5.70
N GLY A 674 13.20 30.17 -5.61
CA GLY A 674 13.52 31.04 -6.74
C GLY A 674 14.33 32.24 -6.31
N TRP A 675 15.08 32.77 -7.26
CA TRP A 675 16.03 33.85 -7.05
C TRP A 675 15.38 35.19 -7.38
N CYS A 676 15.37 36.10 -6.40
CA CYS A 676 14.95 37.47 -6.59
C CYS A 676 16.18 38.36 -6.76
N SER A 677 16.42 38.82 -7.98
CA SER A 677 17.58 39.63 -8.34
C SER A 677 17.35 41.08 -7.97
N ASP A 678 18.37 41.71 -7.40
CA ASP A 678 18.34 43.15 -7.13
C ASP A 678 18.56 43.95 -8.43
N PRO A 679 18.17 45.24 -8.46
CA PRO A 679 18.28 46.06 -9.67
C PRO A 679 19.71 46.50 -9.99
N SER A 680 20.73 46.02 -9.27
CA SER A 680 22.11 46.52 -9.39
C SER A 680 22.85 46.00 -10.62
N ASN A 681 22.32 44.98 -11.29
CA ASN A 681 22.98 44.25 -12.40
C ASN A 681 24.40 43.76 -12.03
N THR A 682 24.59 43.37 -10.77
CA THR A 682 25.82 42.78 -10.26
C THR A 682 25.69 41.28 -9.95
N GLY A 683 24.51 40.72 -10.20
CA GLY A 683 24.16 39.35 -9.83
C GLY A 683 23.80 39.16 -8.35
N LYS A 684 23.62 40.25 -7.60
CA LYS A 684 23.10 40.23 -6.23
C LYS A 684 21.62 39.90 -6.22
N GLY A 685 21.18 39.29 -5.13
CA GLY A 685 19.78 38.95 -4.92
C GLY A 685 19.58 38.16 -3.63
N HIS A 686 18.39 37.61 -3.48
CA HIS A 686 18.05 36.75 -2.35
C HIS A 686 17.21 35.59 -2.84
N CYS A 687 17.50 34.41 -2.30
CA CYS A 687 16.74 33.20 -2.57
C CYS A 687 15.54 33.11 -1.63
N VAL A 688 14.35 32.94 -2.19
CA VAL A 688 13.10 32.84 -1.43
C VAL A 688 12.24 31.71 -1.98
N GLU A 689 11.33 31.23 -1.13
CA GLU A 689 10.33 30.25 -1.53
C GLU A 689 9.49 30.82 -2.68
N GLY A 690 9.27 30.01 -3.71
CA GLY A 690 8.58 30.49 -4.90
C GLY A 690 8.27 29.42 -5.93
N SER A 691 7.60 29.84 -6.99
CA SER A 691 7.26 29.02 -8.15
C SER A 691 7.57 29.76 -9.45
N SER A 692 7.31 29.13 -10.59
CA SER A 692 7.39 29.80 -11.89
C SER A 692 6.50 31.04 -12.00
N ARG A 693 5.48 31.18 -11.13
CA ARG A 693 4.60 32.35 -11.08
C ARG A 693 5.15 33.53 -10.26
N GLY A 694 6.10 33.29 -9.36
CA GLY A 694 6.62 34.29 -8.43
C GLY A 694 6.92 33.74 -7.03
N PRO A 695 7.43 34.60 -6.14
CA PRO A 695 7.69 34.25 -4.74
C PRO A 695 6.39 33.92 -4.00
N VAL A 696 6.46 32.98 -3.07
CA VAL A 696 5.31 32.50 -2.28
C VAL A 696 5.58 32.58 -0.79
N LYS A 697 4.53 32.75 -0.01
CA LYS A 697 4.57 32.77 1.45
C LYS A 697 3.55 31.79 2.03
N LEU A 698 3.92 31.14 3.15
CA LEU A 698 2.98 30.34 3.94
C LEU A 698 2.10 31.24 4.79
N THR A 699 0.78 31.13 4.65
CA THR A 699 -0.19 31.78 5.53
C THR A 699 -0.83 30.80 6.53
N GLY A 700 -0.49 30.94 7.82
CA GLY A 700 -1.21 30.35 8.96
C GLY A 700 -0.81 28.93 9.41
N MET A 701 -1.02 28.64 10.70
CA MET A 701 -0.70 27.35 11.36
C MET A 701 -1.59 26.17 10.94
N HIS A 702 -2.67 26.43 10.19
CA HIS A 702 -3.72 25.44 9.87
C HIS A 702 -4.04 25.28 8.37
N SER A 703 -3.40 26.05 7.49
CA SER A 703 -3.63 26.00 6.03
C SER A 703 -2.30 25.99 5.28
N ALA A 704 -2.04 24.94 4.51
CA ALA A 704 -0.84 24.80 3.67
C ALA A 704 -0.95 25.60 2.35
N GLU A 705 -1.67 26.72 2.35
CA GLU A 705 -1.80 27.55 1.15
C GLU A 705 -0.54 28.39 0.99
N MET A 706 0.22 28.08 -0.07
CA MET A 706 1.29 28.93 -0.58
C MET A 706 0.65 30.02 -1.44
N VAL A 707 0.60 31.24 -0.91
CA VAL A 707 0.03 32.40 -1.62
C VAL A 707 1.18 33.18 -2.27
N LEU A 708 0.95 33.68 -3.49
CA LEU A 708 1.91 34.57 -4.15
C LEU A 708 2.05 35.87 -3.34
N ASP A 709 3.28 36.19 -2.96
CA ASP A 709 3.60 37.41 -2.22
C ASP A 709 4.62 38.23 -3.00
N ASN A 710 4.11 39.06 -3.91
CA ASN A 710 4.93 39.93 -4.75
C ASN A 710 5.74 40.96 -3.94
N SER A 711 5.47 41.15 -2.64
CA SER A 711 6.28 42.03 -1.80
C SER A 711 7.69 41.47 -1.54
N LEU A 712 7.86 40.14 -1.63
CA LEU A 712 9.15 39.46 -1.49
C LEU A 712 10.08 39.67 -2.70
N CYS A 713 9.50 39.97 -3.87
CA CYS A 713 10.24 40.32 -5.08
C CYS A 713 9.50 41.41 -5.88
N PRO A 714 9.62 42.69 -5.46
CA PRO A 714 8.79 43.77 -5.95
C PRO A 714 9.22 44.24 -7.35
N LYS A 715 8.42 43.89 -8.36
CA LYS A 715 8.60 44.36 -9.75
C LYS A 715 8.60 45.89 -9.86
N GLU A 716 7.81 46.58 -9.03
CA GLU A 716 7.74 48.05 -8.97
C GLU A 716 9.07 48.71 -8.61
N LYS A 717 9.97 47.96 -7.95
CA LYS A 717 11.32 48.42 -7.60
C LYS A 717 12.40 47.83 -8.53
N ASN A 718 12.02 47.33 -9.71
CA ASN A 718 12.90 46.71 -10.70
C ASN A 718 13.62 45.44 -10.21
N TYR A 719 13.03 44.70 -9.27
CA TYR A 719 13.53 43.37 -8.91
C TYR A 719 13.05 42.34 -9.94
N GLU A 720 13.92 41.38 -10.27
CA GLU A 720 13.64 40.35 -11.27
C GLU A 720 13.56 38.95 -10.67
N TRP A 721 12.45 38.26 -10.92
CA TRP A 721 12.21 36.90 -10.44
C TRP A 721 12.71 35.85 -11.43
N SER A 722 13.52 34.91 -10.94
CA SER A 722 14.08 33.79 -11.70
C SER A 722 13.75 32.46 -11.02
N PHE A 723 13.24 31.48 -11.77
CA PHE A 723 12.82 30.17 -11.21
C PHE A 723 13.32 28.94 -11.98
N ILE A 724 13.61 29.08 -13.29
CA ILE A 724 14.09 27.97 -14.13
C ILE A 724 15.54 28.21 -14.56
N GLN A 725 15.88 29.47 -14.83
CA GLN A 725 17.21 29.88 -15.26
C GLN A 725 17.63 31.10 -14.48
N CYS A 726 18.91 31.13 -14.11
CA CYS A 726 19.48 32.29 -13.43
C CYS A 726 19.54 33.50 -14.37
N PRO A 727 19.51 34.72 -13.81
CA PRO A 727 19.83 35.92 -14.55
C PRO A 727 21.19 35.79 -15.22
N ALA A 728 21.32 36.43 -16.39
CA ALA A 728 22.55 36.46 -17.16
C ALA A 728 23.76 36.90 -16.29
N CYS A 729 23.56 37.97 -15.50
CA CYS A 729 24.63 38.53 -14.69
C CYS A 729 24.70 37.88 -13.31
N GLN A 730 25.86 37.32 -12.95
CA GLN A 730 26.10 36.59 -11.69
C GLN A 730 27.44 36.96 -11.04
N CYS A 731 27.82 38.23 -11.01
CA CYS A 731 29.11 38.70 -10.47
C CYS A 731 29.20 38.79 -8.94
N ASN A 732 28.30 38.12 -8.22
CA ASN A 732 28.23 38.09 -6.75
C ASN A 732 28.27 39.47 -6.09
N GLY A 733 27.86 40.55 -6.78
CA GLY A 733 27.90 41.89 -6.19
C GLY A 733 29.23 42.61 -6.23
N HIS A 734 30.23 42.04 -6.90
CA HIS A 734 31.60 42.56 -6.95
C HIS A 734 32.01 43.08 -8.33
N SER A 735 31.12 42.98 -9.32
CA SER A 735 31.28 43.61 -10.62
C SER A 735 29.94 43.75 -11.34
N THR A 736 29.93 44.47 -12.45
CA THR A 736 28.81 44.57 -13.40
C THR A 736 29.10 43.72 -14.64
N CYS A 737 28.07 43.21 -15.30
CA CYS A 737 28.26 42.38 -16.49
C CYS A 737 28.28 43.18 -17.80
N VAL A 738 29.18 42.79 -18.71
CA VAL A 738 29.19 43.22 -20.12
C VAL A 738 28.63 42.08 -20.97
N ASN A 739 27.70 42.39 -21.87
CA ASN A 739 27.03 41.41 -22.74
C ASN A 739 26.36 40.25 -21.98
N GLY A 740 25.77 40.54 -20.82
CA GLY A 740 24.91 39.61 -20.07
C GLY A 740 25.65 38.71 -19.09
N ASN A 741 26.71 37.99 -19.51
CA ASN A 741 27.26 36.87 -18.71
C ASN A 741 28.71 37.04 -18.23
N VAL A 742 29.43 38.10 -18.62
CA VAL A 742 30.86 38.27 -18.29
C VAL A 742 31.04 39.40 -17.30
N CYS A 743 31.65 39.12 -16.15
CA CYS A 743 31.99 40.12 -15.15
C CYS A 743 33.16 40.99 -15.61
N GLU A 744 32.99 42.30 -15.54
CA GLU A 744 34.13 43.22 -15.64
C GLU A 744 35.06 43.01 -14.43
N GLN A 745 36.28 43.55 -14.48
CA GLN A 745 37.30 43.45 -13.43
C GLN A 745 36.73 43.35 -12.00
N CYS A 746 36.89 42.17 -11.37
CA CYS A 746 36.34 41.89 -10.04
C CYS A 746 36.89 42.87 -8.99
N LYS A 747 35.98 43.48 -8.21
CA LYS A 747 36.30 44.44 -7.15
C LYS A 747 36.27 43.76 -5.77
N ASN A 748 36.57 44.53 -4.72
CA ASN A 748 36.51 44.06 -3.32
C ASN A 748 37.35 42.81 -3.01
N LEU A 749 38.53 42.72 -3.63
CA LEU A 749 39.49 41.65 -3.35
C LEU A 749 39.01 40.25 -3.78
N THR A 750 38.18 40.20 -4.81
CA THR A 750 37.61 38.98 -5.38
C THR A 750 38.21 38.62 -6.74
N ALA A 751 38.10 37.35 -7.10
CA ALA A 751 38.59 36.74 -8.34
C ALA A 751 37.63 35.63 -8.80
N GLY A 752 37.84 35.14 -10.02
CA GLY A 752 36.99 34.13 -10.66
C GLY A 752 36.20 34.72 -11.83
N LYS A 753 35.47 33.86 -12.56
CA LYS A 753 34.69 34.31 -13.73
C LYS A 753 33.44 35.10 -13.33
N GLN A 754 32.96 34.85 -12.13
CA GLN A 754 31.77 35.41 -11.49
C GLN A 754 32.12 36.14 -10.18
N CYS A 755 33.40 36.46 -9.96
CA CYS A 755 33.91 37.04 -8.72
C CYS A 755 33.55 36.22 -7.47
N GLU A 756 33.54 34.90 -7.63
CA GLU A 756 33.04 33.90 -6.68
C GLU A 756 34.10 33.41 -5.67
N THR A 757 35.35 33.83 -5.84
CA THR A 757 36.47 33.46 -4.95
C THR A 757 37.22 34.70 -4.48
N CYS A 758 37.96 34.59 -3.37
CA CYS A 758 38.87 35.66 -2.94
C CYS A 758 40.15 35.64 -3.79
N MET A 759 40.72 36.82 -4.06
CA MET A 759 42.04 36.93 -4.71
C MET A 759 43.10 36.21 -3.87
N PRO A 760 44.19 35.68 -4.49
CA PRO A 760 45.32 35.15 -3.75
C PRO A 760 45.83 36.12 -2.67
N GLY A 761 46.03 35.62 -1.45
CA GLY A 761 46.39 36.45 -0.29
C GLY A 761 45.20 36.99 0.52
N TYR A 762 43.98 36.61 0.14
CA TYR A 762 42.74 36.93 0.87
C TYR A 762 41.88 35.67 1.06
N TYR A 763 41.05 35.66 2.11
CA TYR A 763 40.13 34.57 2.40
C TYR A 763 38.77 35.05 2.89
N GLY A 764 37.75 34.21 2.70
CA GLY A 764 36.37 34.46 3.08
C GLY A 764 35.38 33.82 2.11
N ASP A 765 34.13 34.26 2.17
CA ASP A 765 33.07 33.87 1.25
C ASP A 765 32.52 35.14 0.57
N PRO A 766 32.95 35.43 -0.67
CA PRO A 766 32.52 36.62 -1.41
C PRO A 766 31.14 36.47 -2.07
N THR A 767 30.45 35.34 -1.91
CA THR A 767 29.17 35.13 -2.60
C THR A 767 28.12 36.17 -2.18
N ASN A 768 27.39 36.68 -3.18
CA ASN A 768 26.27 37.62 -3.00
C ASN A 768 26.58 38.83 -2.09
N GLY A 769 27.68 39.52 -2.36
CA GLY A 769 28.12 40.72 -1.63
C GLY A 769 28.89 40.43 -0.37
N GLY A 770 29.42 39.20 -0.24
CA GLY A 770 30.30 38.81 0.85
C GLY A 770 31.61 39.59 0.86
N GLN A 771 32.50 39.26 1.79
CA GLN A 771 33.76 39.99 1.96
C GLN A 771 34.95 39.04 2.01
N CYS A 772 36.04 39.49 1.40
CA CYS A 772 37.34 38.85 1.48
C CYS A 772 38.22 39.67 2.43
N THR A 773 38.88 38.97 3.34
CA THR A 773 39.79 39.55 4.34
C THR A 773 41.22 39.13 4.05
N ALA A 774 42.19 40.00 4.35
CA ALA A 774 43.59 39.69 4.08
C ALA A 774 44.08 38.54 4.97
N CYS A 775 44.90 37.66 4.41
CA CYS A 775 45.55 36.60 5.17
C CYS A 775 46.48 37.21 6.24
N THR A 776 46.30 36.81 7.50
CA THR A 776 47.18 37.22 8.60
C THR A 776 48.10 36.07 8.98
N CYS A 777 49.27 36.00 8.36
CA CYS A 777 50.23 34.89 8.50
C CYS A 777 51.50 35.26 9.28
N SER A 778 51.39 36.22 10.22
CA SER A 778 52.49 36.64 11.11
C SER A 778 53.80 37.03 10.39
N GLY A 779 53.76 37.43 9.11
CA GLY A 779 54.94 37.76 8.31
C GLY A 779 55.69 36.57 7.68
N HIS A 780 55.22 35.34 7.89
CA HIS A 780 55.87 34.10 7.41
C HIS A 780 55.20 33.45 6.18
N ALA A 781 54.11 34.03 5.71
CA ALA A 781 53.48 33.73 4.44
C ALA A 781 52.65 34.94 3.97
N ASN A 782 52.37 34.98 2.66
CA ASN A 782 51.49 35.96 2.03
C ASN A 782 50.28 35.31 1.34
N ILE A 783 50.18 33.97 1.35
CA ILE A 783 49.09 33.20 0.76
C ILE A 783 48.51 32.28 1.84
N CYS A 784 47.18 32.22 1.89
CA CYS A 784 46.43 31.32 2.74
C CYS A 784 45.32 30.63 1.94
N HIS A 785 44.73 29.59 2.53
CA HIS A 785 43.60 28.88 1.95
C HIS A 785 42.39 29.81 1.82
N MET A 786 41.85 29.92 0.60
CA MET A 786 40.90 30.97 0.19
C MET A 786 39.57 30.98 0.97
N GLN A 787 39.17 29.86 1.59
CA GLN A 787 37.93 29.76 2.36
C GLN A 787 38.15 29.83 3.87
N THR A 788 39.28 29.30 4.36
CA THR A 788 39.50 29.06 5.79
C THR A 788 40.51 30.00 6.41
N GLY A 789 41.28 30.73 5.60
CA GLY A 789 42.33 31.64 6.09
C GLY A 789 43.59 30.96 6.58
N LYS A 790 43.68 29.62 6.46
CA LYS A 790 44.84 28.85 6.91
C LYS A 790 46.07 29.14 6.06
N CYS A 791 47.12 29.65 6.67
CA CYS A 791 48.34 30.08 6.00
C CYS A 791 49.20 28.92 5.51
N PHE A 792 49.79 29.07 4.32
CA PHE A 792 50.82 28.16 3.81
C PHE A 792 52.20 28.64 4.27
N CYS A 793 52.62 28.25 5.48
CA CYS A 793 53.87 28.72 6.08
C CYS A 793 55.09 28.32 5.24
N THR A 794 55.84 29.31 4.75
CA THR A 794 57.00 29.09 3.86
C THR A 794 58.34 29.05 4.61
N THR A 795 58.37 29.57 5.83
CA THR A 795 59.57 29.62 6.67
C THR A 795 59.77 28.28 7.37
N LYS A 796 60.95 27.67 7.18
CA LYS A 796 61.30 26.37 7.78
C LYS A 796 61.20 26.45 9.31
N GLY A 797 60.57 25.44 9.93
CA GLY A 797 60.42 25.38 11.39
C GLY A 797 59.25 26.17 11.98
N ILE A 798 58.38 26.74 11.14
CA ILE A 798 57.19 27.50 11.55
C ILE A 798 55.91 26.75 11.11
N LYS A 799 54.94 26.62 12.03
CA LYS A 799 53.64 25.95 11.82
C LYS A 799 52.49 26.72 12.49
N GLY A 800 51.28 26.17 12.39
CA GLY A 800 50.04 26.78 12.91
C GLY A 800 49.22 27.47 11.83
N ASP A 801 47.92 27.67 12.08
CA ASP A 801 46.99 28.16 11.05
C ASP A 801 47.28 29.60 10.59
N GLN A 802 48.03 30.38 11.38
CA GLN A 802 48.50 31.74 11.08
C GLN A 802 50.04 31.86 11.13
N CYS A 803 50.75 30.74 11.01
CA CYS A 803 52.22 30.67 11.14
C CYS A 803 52.74 31.27 12.44
N GLN A 804 52.00 31.07 13.53
CA GLN A 804 52.26 31.66 14.85
C GLN A 804 52.97 30.73 15.82
N LEU A 805 53.30 29.49 15.42
CA LEU A 805 53.92 28.48 16.26
C LEU A 805 55.25 28.01 15.67
N CYS A 806 56.22 27.69 16.52
CA CYS A 806 57.39 26.93 16.09
C CYS A 806 57.05 25.45 16.01
N ASP A 807 57.72 24.73 15.11
CA ASP A 807 57.61 23.29 15.00
C ASP A 807 58.43 22.57 16.07
N SER A 808 57.86 22.48 17.26
CA SER A 808 58.45 21.83 18.42
C SER A 808 58.78 20.35 18.21
N GLU A 809 58.08 19.65 17.31
CA GLU A 809 58.33 18.23 16.99
C GLU A 809 59.68 18.06 16.31
N ASN A 810 60.09 19.05 15.51
CA ASN A 810 61.40 19.10 14.86
C ASN A 810 62.41 19.97 15.62
N ARG A 811 62.14 20.24 16.92
CA ARG A 811 63.02 20.98 17.86
C ARG A 811 63.28 22.44 17.51
N TYR A 812 62.44 23.06 16.68
CA TYR A 812 62.53 24.50 16.43
C TYR A 812 61.99 25.27 17.64
N LEU A 813 62.76 26.24 18.14
CA LEU A 813 62.44 27.05 19.31
C LEU A 813 62.55 28.54 18.98
N GLY A 814 61.74 29.38 19.63
CA GLY A 814 61.72 30.82 19.40
C GLY A 814 60.31 31.41 19.49
N ASN A 815 60.16 32.63 18.97
CA ASN A 815 58.86 33.31 18.90
C ASN A 815 58.64 33.86 17.49
N PRO A 816 57.82 33.20 16.66
CA PRO A 816 57.55 33.60 15.28
C PRO A 816 56.72 34.89 15.18
N LEU A 817 56.16 35.42 16.28
CA LEU A 817 55.50 36.72 16.26
C LEU A 817 56.48 37.91 16.38
N ARG A 818 57.74 37.64 16.72
CA ARG A 818 58.80 38.65 16.94
C ARG A 818 60.09 38.36 16.16
N GLY A 819 60.11 37.33 15.32
CA GLY A 819 61.32 36.85 14.66
C GLY A 819 61.08 35.54 13.92
N THR A 820 62.06 34.63 13.91
CA THR A 820 61.92 33.29 13.33
C THR A 820 62.17 32.21 14.39
N CYS A 821 61.89 30.95 14.04
CA CYS A 821 62.22 29.79 14.87
C CYS A 821 63.57 29.21 14.44
N TYR A 822 64.42 28.84 15.40
CA TYR A 822 65.77 28.34 15.17
C TYR A 822 65.97 26.92 15.71
#